data_AF-A0A8D1W0L0-F1
#
_entry.id   AF-A0A8D1W0L0-F1
#
_cell.length_a   1.000
_cell.length_b   1.000
_cell.length_c   1.000
_cell.angle_alpha   90.00
_cell.angle_beta   90.00
_cell.angle_gamma   90.00
#
_symmetry.space_group_name_H-M   'P 1'
#
loop_
_entity.id
_entity.type
_entity.pdbx_description
1 polymer ?
#
loop_
_entity_poly.entity_id
_entity_poly.type
_entity_poly.pdbx_seq_one_letter_code
_entity_poly.pdbx_strand_id
1 'polypeptide(L)'
;MAQPLAFVLNVPETPEDPEGQEPSPYDESEVHDSFHQLILEQSRWAAEEGLELQRREPGTGALGDSGRSRGAIISQYYNRTVKLRRRASRPELKAASRSARPSLRLYDLELDPMVLEEEEKRTLLVKELQGLPVAQRDHMLRGMPLSLAEKRHLREDSRSPRGKPRTRQGGRGLLSCCGQLRDGCILALHNLGLALLSGLQALKPWHYALKRIGGQFGSSVLSYFLFLKTLLAFNTLLMLLLLAFIVGVQAAFPPTPLGSVPAFTGLELLTGGGRFTHTVMYYGYYSNATLNQPCVPTLDGSQCTPEAGSLPYNMPLAYLFTMGVAFFITCITLVYSMSRSFGESYRVGSTSGVHAITVFCSWDYKVTQKWASRLQHDNIRTQLKELLAEWQQRQGHRSMCVWLRQVAVLGLVWLLYLGTTLGCAVAVYTFSELVIERPVSAEREGALLALPVVVGLINLGAPYLYRCLAALERHDSPVLEVYVAICRNLILKMVVLGILCYHWLGRRVGALKDQCWENFVGQELYRLMAMDFIFTLLDTLFGELVWRLIAEKKLQRGKPEFDIAGNVLELIYGQTLTWLGVLFSPLLPAMQIIKLLLLFYVKKTSLMANCQAPRRPWKASHMSTVFISLLCFPSFLGAAIFLCYAVWQVKPSSICGPFRTLNTMYEAGKVWAGRLEQAGPGVSWLPWLHRSLVENTFPVYLVSALLLAVIYLNIQVVKGQRKVICLLKEQISNEGEDKIFLIDKIQCVYERKERSRIGRTEAAVRPPALLIDDADAC
;
A
#
# COMPACT_ATOMS: atom_id res chain seq x y z
N MET A 1 -41.51 -8.67 31.76
CA MET A 1 -41.92 -7.29 31.38
C MET A 1 -41.06 -6.34 32.18
N ALA A 2 -40.11 -5.67 31.53
CA ALA A 2 -39.39 -4.54 32.10
C ALA A 2 -39.34 -3.49 30.99
N GLN A 3 -40.10 -2.41 31.16
CA GLN A 3 -40.09 -1.27 30.24
C GLN A 3 -38.73 -0.56 30.34
N PRO A 4 -38.11 -0.14 29.22
CA PRO A 4 -36.98 0.76 29.29
C PRO A 4 -37.47 2.17 29.61
N LEU A 5 -36.85 2.80 30.60
CA LEU A 5 -37.06 4.21 30.96
C LEU A 5 -36.82 5.10 29.73
N ALA A 6 -37.87 5.79 29.29
CA ALA A 6 -37.78 6.84 28.30
C ALA A 6 -37.09 8.05 28.94
N PHE A 7 -35.85 8.32 28.53
CA PHE A 7 -35.17 9.57 28.85
C PHE A 7 -35.73 10.66 27.94
N VAL A 8 -36.76 11.38 28.42
CA VAL A 8 -37.32 12.56 27.74
C VAL A 8 -36.58 13.78 28.28
N LEU A 9 -35.78 14.42 27.43
CA LEU A 9 -35.18 15.72 27.73
C LEU A 9 -36.22 16.80 27.42
N ASN A 10 -36.95 17.27 28.44
CA ASN A 10 -37.82 18.44 28.30
C ASN A 10 -36.94 19.70 28.30
N VAL A 11 -36.82 20.33 27.13
CA VAL A 11 -36.24 21.67 26.99
C VAL A 11 -37.41 22.66 27.09
N PRO A 12 -37.43 23.58 28.07
CA PRO A 12 -38.47 24.59 28.13
C PRO A 12 -38.25 25.61 26.99
N GLU A 13 -39.25 25.77 26.12
CA GLU A 13 -39.32 26.88 25.19
C GLU A 13 -39.48 28.18 25.99
N THR A 14 -38.55 29.12 25.81
CA THR A 14 -38.69 30.49 26.32
C THR A 14 -39.17 31.41 25.19
N PRO A 15 -40.00 32.41 25.49
CA PRO A 15 -40.67 33.21 24.46
C PRO A 15 -39.68 34.16 23.79
N GLU A 16 -39.85 34.35 22.49
CA GLU A 16 -39.13 35.34 21.68
C GLU A 16 -39.46 36.76 22.17
N ASP A 17 -38.42 37.55 22.48
CA ASP A 17 -38.47 39.01 22.53
C ASP A 17 -37.48 39.58 21.50
N PRO A 18 -37.85 40.62 20.74
CA PRO A 18 -37.10 41.12 19.60
C PRO A 18 -36.06 42.18 20.01
N GLU A 19 -35.02 42.30 19.18
CA GLU A 19 -33.93 43.31 19.21
C GLU A 19 -32.64 42.96 19.99
N GLY A 20 -31.75 42.26 19.29
CA GLY A 20 -30.36 42.69 19.07
C GLY A 20 -29.38 42.81 20.24
N GLN A 21 -28.82 41.68 20.70
CA GLN A 21 -27.38 41.52 21.05
C GLN A 21 -27.12 40.03 21.36
N GLU A 22 -26.12 39.40 20.72
CA GLU A 22 -25.76 37.98 20.93
C GLU A 22 -25.40 37.66 22.40
N PRO A 23 -25.95 36.59 23.02
CA PRO A 23 -25.58 36.18 24.36
C PRO A 23 -24.27 35.36 24.39
N SER A 24 -23.40 35.72 25.33
CA SER A 24 -22.18 35.00 25.71
C SER A 24 -22.53 33.75 26.53
N PRO A 25 -21.94 32.56 26.27
CA PRO A 25 -22.13 31.39 27.11
C PRO A 25 -21.14 31.42 28.29
N TYR A 26 -21.63 31.70 29.50
CA TYR A 26 -21.19 31.00 30.72
C TYR A 26 -22.07 29.74 30.81
N ASP A 27 -21.56 28.54 31.07
CA ASP A 27 -20.98 28.17 32.35
C ASP A 27 -20.01 26.97 32.17
N GLU A 28 -18.71 27.24 31.95
CA GLU A 28 -17.65 26.22 32.03
C GLU A 28 -17.01 26.19 33.44
N SER A 29 -17.37 27.12 34.32
CA SER A 29 -16.72 27.35 35.63
C SER A 29 -16.86 26.17 36.59
N GLU A 30 -18.08 25.65 36.78
CA GLU A 30 -18.34 24.61 37.78
C GLU A 30 -17.75 23.25 37.38
N VAL A 31 -17.70 22.94 36.07
CA VAL A 31 -17.09 21.70 35.55
C VAL A 31 -15.57 21.80 35.60
N HIS A 32 -15.00 22.98 35.32
CA HIS A 32 -13.57 23.20 35.43
C HIS A 32 -13.08 23.13 36.87
N ASP A 33 -13.81 23.69 37.83
CA ASP A 33 -13.42 23.69 39.24
C ASP A 33 -13.46 22.27 39.84
N SER A 34 -14.46 21.46 39.50
CA SER A 34 -14.54 20.06 39.93
C SER A 34 -13.40 19.21 39.36
N PHE A 35 -13.04 19.40 38.08
CA PHE A 35 -11.88 18.74 37.47
C PHE A 35 -10.55 19.23 38.05
N HIS A 36 -10.43 20.52 38.36
CA HIS A 36 -9.23 21.10 38.95
C HIS A 36 -9.01 20.57 40.37
N GLN A 37 -10.08 20.38 41.13
CA GLN A 37 -10.06 19.84 42.49
C GLN A 37 -9.67 18.35 42.50
N LEU A 38 -10.19 17.55 41.57
CA LEU A 38 -9.79 16.15 41.36
C LEU A 38 -8.31 16.00 40.96
N ILE A 39 -7.81 16.89 40.10
CA ILE A 39 -6.39 16.90 39.68
C ILE A 39 -5.48 17.31 40.84
N LEU A 40 -5.91 18.27 41.67
CA LEU A 40 -5.19 18.69 42.87
C LEU A 40 -5.15 17.59 43.92
N GLU A 41 -6.25 16.87 44.15
CA GLU A 41 -6.28 15.74 45.07
C GLU A 41 -5.37 14.61 44.60
N GLN A 42 -5.49 14.16 43.35
CA GLN A 42 -4.59 13.13 42.79
C GLN A 42 -3.10 13.53 42.81
N SER A 43 -2.80 14.82 42.70
CA SER A 43 -1.42 15.31 42.76
C SER A 43 -0.80 15.26 44.15
N ARG A 44 -1.62 15.37 45.22
CA ARG A 44 -1.15 15.21 46.61
C ARG A 44 -0.85 13.75 46.95
N TRP A 45 -1.67 12.80 46.49
CA TRP A 45 -1.46 11.36 46.68
C TRP A 45 -0.15 10.86 46.09
N ALA A 46 0.18 11.28 44.87
CA ALA A 46 1.42 10.89 44.20
C ALA A 46 2.68 11.46 44.86
N ALA A 47 2.56 12.54 45.65
CA ALA A 47 3.67 13.11 46.41
C ALA A 47 3.97 12.35 47.71
N GLU A 48 2.94 11.78 48.36
CA GLU A 48 3.10 10.93 49.54
C GLU A 48 3.69 9.56 49.18
N GLU A 49 3.26 8.93 48.07
CA GLU A 49 3.84 7.65 47.59
C GLU A 49 5.32 7.76 47.19
N GLY A 50 5.73 8.91 46.64
CA GLY A 50 7.12 9.15 46.26
C GLY A 50 8.08 9.28 47.46
N LEU A 51 7.57 9.68 48.62
CA LEU A 51 8.34 9.80 49.87
C LEU A 51 8.53 8.45 50.58
N GLU A 52 7.62 7.49 50.41
CA GLU A 52 7.74 6.15 51.00
C GLU A 52 8.70 5.25 50.22
N LEU A 53 8.74 5.36 48.88
CA LEU A 53 9.64 4.57 48.03
C LEU A 53 11.13 4.91 48.22
N GLN A 54 11.44 6.09 48.76
CA GLN A 54 12.83 6.52 48.98
C GLN A 54 13.42 6.00 50.30
N ARG A 55 12.62 5.33 51.15
CA ARG A 55 13.04 4.84 52.47
C ARG A 55 13.39 3.34 52.52
N ARG A 56 13.29 2.60 51.40
CA ARG A 56 13.69 1.19 51.28
C ARG A 56 14.69 1.01 50.13
N GLU A 57 15.99 0.99 50.44
CA GLU A 57 17.01 0.10 49.87
C GLU A 57 18.39 0.41 50.50
N PRO A 58 19.11 -0.59 51.04
CA PRO A 58 20.56 -0.54 51.17
C PRO A 58 21.27 -1.62 50.34
N GLY A 59 22.26 -1.19 49.55
CA GLY A 59 23.59 -1.81 49.49
C GLY A 59 23.90 -3.04 48.59
N THR A 60 24.77 -2.78 47.60
CA THR A 60 25.93 -3.60 47.13
C THR A 60 25.76 -4.68 46.03
N GLY A 61 26.64 -4.62 45.01
CA GLY A 61 27.19 -5.80 44.32
C GLY A 61 27.20 -5.77 42.79
N ALA A 62 28.40 -5.78 42.18
CA ALA A 62 28.68 -5.60 40.75
C ALA A 62 28.50 -6.86 39.86
N LEU A 63 28.05 -6.70 38.60
CA LEU A 63 28.63 -7.34 37.39
C LEU A 63 27.99 -6.83 36.07
N GLY A 64 28.83 -6.42 35.11
CA GLY A 64 28.61 -6.54 33.65
C GLY A 64 27.75 -5.48 32.94
N ASP A 65 28.33 -4.34 32.59
CA ASP A 65 27.65 -3.26 31.84
C ASP A 65 28.25 -3.07 30.43
N SER A 66 27.44 -3.32 29.39
CA SER A 66 27.68 -2.85 28.01
C SER A 66 26.48 -3.00 27.07
N GLY A 67 25.32 -3.49 27.54
CA GLY A 67 24.12 -3.63 26.71
C GLY A 67 22.89 -2.83 27.17
N ARG A 68 22.93 -2.18 28.34
CA ARG A 68 21.72 -1.76 29.06
C ARG A 68 21.40 -0.26 29.06
N SER A 69 22.31 0.61 28.61
CA SER A 69 22.14 2.07 28.83
C SER A 69 21.26 2.81 27.80
N ARG A 70 21.09 2.29 26.58
CA ARG A 70 20.38 3.05 25.52
C ARG A 70 18.87 3.22 25.75
N GLY A 71 18.21 2.22 26.36
CA GLY A 71 16.78 2.30 26.68
C GLY A 71 16.48 3.11 27.95
N ALA A 72 17.36 3.01 28.95
CA ALA A 72 17.21 3.68 30.24
C ALA A 72 17.39 5.20 30.14
N ILE A 73 18.29 5.66 29.27
CA ILE A 73 18.52 7.11 29.05
C ILE A 73 17.31 7.74 28.34
N ILE A 74 16.72 7.03 27.36
CA ILE A 74 15.53 7.52 26.64
C ILE A 74 14.31 7.56 27.57
N SER A 75 14.13 6.58 28.46
CA SER A 75 13.02 6.58 29.42
C SER A 75 13.18 7.68 30.49
N GLN A 76 14.40 7.94 30.96
CA GLN A 76 14.69 9.04 31.89
C GLN A 76 14.43 10.42 31.25
N TYR A 77 14.76 10.60 29.97
CA TYR A 77 14.47 11.84 29.25
C TYR A 77 12.96 12.04 29.01
N TYR A 78 12.24 10.96 28.67
CA TYR A 78 10.77 10.97 28.50
C TYR A 78 10.06 11.37 29.81
N ASN A 79 10.54 10.84 30.94
CA ASN A 79 9.95 11.08 32.26
C ASN A 79 10.20 12.53 32.75
N ARG A 80 11.33 13.15 32.36
CA ARG A 80 11.71 14.51 32.77
C ARG A 80 11.01 15.60 31.94
N THR A 81 10.77 15.36 30.64
CA THR A 81 10.03 16.30 29.77
C THR A 81 8.56 16.43 30.18
N VAL A 82 7.98 15.36 30.74
CA VAL A 82 6.64 15.36 31.34
C VAL A 82 6.61 16.11 32.68
N LYS A 83 7.68 16.02 33.49
CA LYS A 83 7.84 16.81 34.73
C LYS A 83 8.03 18.31 34.47
N LEU A 84 8.71 18.69 33.40
CA LEU A 84 8.91 20.10 33.03
C LEU A 84 7.60 20.78 32.59
N ARG A 85 6.68 20.05 31.94
CA ARG A 85 5.32 20.57 31.68
C ARG A 85 4.47 20.73 32.93
N ARG A 86 4.75 19.98 34.02
CA ARG A 86 4.04 20.10 35.30
C ARG A 86 4.48 21.29 36.16
N ARG A 87 5.65 21.89 35.91
CA ARG A 87 6.17 23.03 36.72
C ARG A 87 5.93 24.42 36.11
N ALA A 88 5.34 24.50 34.91
CA ALA A 88 4.92 25.76 34.31
C ALA A 88 3.53 26.23 34.82
N SER A 89 3.18 25.94 36.07
CA SER A 89 2.07 26.57 36.79
C SER A 89 2.56 27.88 37.39
N ARG A 90 1.91 29.00 37.02
CA ARG A 90 2.16 30.35 37.54
C ARG A 90 2.19 30.37 39.08
N PRO A 91 2.99 31.25 39.71
CA PRO A 91 2.94 31.44 41.16
C PRO A 91 1.59 32.03 41.62
N GLU A 92 1.16 31.67 42.83
CA GLU A 92 -0.04 32.23 43.47
C GLU A 92 0.12 33.71 43.79
N LEU A 93 -0.85 34.53 43.38
CA LEU A 93 -0.98 35.93 43.78
C LEU A 93 -1.73 35.98 45.13
N LYS A 94 -1.01 36.12 46.24
CA LYS A 94 -1.59 36.64 47.49
C LYS A 94 -0.79 37.87 47.92
N ALA A 95 -1.53 38.98 48.05
CA ALA A 95 -1.13 40.32 48.50
C ALA A 95 -0.40 41.22 47.47
N ALA A 96 -1.14 41.77 46.51
CA ALA A 96 -0.82 43.06 45.90
C ALA A 96 -2.10 43.76 45.42
N SER A 97 -2.21 45.05 45.73
CA SER A 97 -3.37 45.91 45.53
C SER A 97 -3.62 46.28 44.07
N ARG A 98 -4.88 46.64 43.78
CA ARG A 98 -5.34 47.21 42.50
C ARG A 98 -4.51 48.44 42.11
N SER A 99 -3.70 48.32 41.07
CA SER A 99 -3.57 49.29 39.96
C SER A 99 -2.32 49.01 39.12
N ALA A 100 -2.41 49.37 37.85
CA ALA A 100 -1.33 49.50 36.88
C ALA A 100 -0.58 48.23 36.44
N ARG A 101 -0.72 47.94 35.15
CA ARG A 101 0.17 47.11 34.34
C ARG A 101 1.60 47.66 34.42
N PRO A 102 2.64 46.81 34.54
CA PRO A 102 3.87 47.14 33.82
C PRO A 102 4.53 45.96 33.10
N SER A 103 5.50 46.37 32.30
CA SER A 103 6.13 45.78 31.14
C SER A 103 7.09 44.63 31.41
N LEU A 104 7.16 43.78 30.39
CA LEU A 104 8.03 42.63 30.23
C LEU A 104 9.48 43.09 29.92
N ARG A 105 10.23 43.53 30.92
CA ARG A 105 11.70 43.65 30.89
C ARG A 105 12.21 43.96 32.30
N LEU A 106 13.32 43.32 32.67
CA LEU A 106 14.01 43.34 33.96
C LEU A 106 13.39 42.45 35.05
N TYR A 107 13.85 41.20 35.10
CA TYR A 107 14.52 40.66 36.28
C TYR A 107 15.45 39.54 35.80
N ASP A 108 16.74 39.84 35.90
CA ASP A 108 17.88 38.95 35.63
C ASP A 108 18.61 38.78 36.97
N LEU A 109 19.31 37.66 37.14
CA LEU A 109 20.09 37.21 38.30
C LEU A 109 19.32 36.56 39.47
N GLU A 110 18.88 35.33 39.25
CA GLU A 110 19.19 34.22 40.17
C GLU A 110 19.53 33.01 39.28
N LEU A 111 20.79 32.56 39.30
CA LEU A 111 21.23 31.39 38.55
C LEU A 111 20.50 30.15 39.09
N ASP A 112 19.41 29.77 38.42
CA ASP A 112 18.72 28.51 38.68
C ASP A 112 19.67 27.35 38.34
N PRO A 113 20.04 26.48 39.31
CA PRO A 113 20.94 25.33 39.07
C PRO A 113 20.42 24.35 38.00
N MET A 114 19.16 24.51 37.56
CA MET A 114 18.53 23.77 36.47
C MET A 114 19.03 24.16 35.07
N VAL A 115 19.42 25.42 34.83
CA VAL A 115 19.86 25.90 33.50
C VAL A 115 21.27 25.38 33.17
N LEU A 116 22.15 25.35 34.17
CA LEU A 116 23.50 24.80 34.04
C LEU A 116 23.46 23.29 33.71
N GLU A 117 22.53 22.56 34.35
CA GLU A 117 22.34 21.11 34.12
C GLU A 117 21.74 20.81 32.73
N GLU A 118 20.96 21.73 32.15
CA GLU A 118 20.44 21.63 30.77
C GLU A 118 21.51 21.93 29.72
N GLU A 119 22.35 22.94 29.93
CA GLU A 119 23.48 23.24 29.04
C GLU A 119 24.53 22.11 29.04
N GLU A 120 24.82 21.52 30.19
CA GLU A 120 25.76 20.39 30.30
C GLU A 120 25.23 19.14 29.56
N LYS A 121 23.92 18.87 29.64
CA LYS A 121 23.29 17.77 28.89
C LYS A 121 23.22 18.05 27.40
N ARG A 122 22.98 19.31 27.02
CA ARG A 122 22.95 19.74 25.62
C ARG A 122 24.34 19.61 24.98
N THR A 123 25.39 19.99 25.69
CA THR A 123 26.78 19.84 25.21
C THR A 123 27.20 18.37 25.10
N LEU A 124 26.80 17.51 26.05
CA LEU A 124 26.95 16.05 25.95
C LEU A 124 26.25 15.49 24.70
N LEU A 125 25.01 15.90 24.45
CA LEU A 125 24.23 15.45 23.28
C LEU A 125 24.83 15.93 21.95
N VAL A 126 25.34 17.16 21.89
CA VAL A 126 26.07 17.66 20.72
C VAL A 126 27.35 16.86 20.49
N LYS A 127 28.09 16.52 21.56
CA LYS A 127 29.32 15.71 21.48
C LYS A 127 29.05 14.28 20.98
N GLU A 128 27.96 13.65 21.41
CA GLU A 128 27.54 12.35 20.87
C GLU A 128 27.11 12.44 19.41
N LEU A 129 26.35 13.47 19.02
CA LEU A 129 25.94 13.69 17.63
C LEU A 129 27.15 13.91 16.72
N GLN A 130 28.19 14.61 17.19
CA GLN A 130 29.44 14.78 16.46
C GLN A 130 30.18 13.45 16.24
N GLY A 131 30.06 12.50 17.17
CA GLY A 131 30.63 11.14 17.05
C GLY A 131 29.91 10.22 16.05
N LEU A 132 28.72 10.58 15.58
CA LEU A 132 27.94 9.79 14.62
C LEU A 132 28.24 10.16 13.15
N PRO A 133 28.17 9.19 12.22
CA PRO A 133 28.18 9.44 10.77
C PRO A 133 27.07 10.40 10.35
N VAL A 134 27.31 11.25 9.34
CA VAL A 134 26.39 12.33 8.91
C VAL A 134 24.99 11.83 8.60
N ALA A 135 24.86 10.71 7.88
CA ALA A 135 23.56 10.13 7.54
C ALA A 135 22.78 9.64 8.79
N GLN A 136 23.48 9.08 9.75
CA GLN A 136 22.90 8.53 10.98
C GLN A 136 22.52 9.66 11.96
N ARG A 137 23.33 10.71 12.04
CA ARG A 137 23.04 11.95 12.78
C ARG A 137 21.75 12.61 12.29
N ASP A 138 21.60 12.76 10.97
CA ASP A 138 20.41 13.39 10.38
C ASP A 138 19.15 12.53 10.55
N HIS A 139 19.28 11.20 10.50
CA HIS A 139 18.18 10.30 10.81
C HIS A 139 17.75 10.42 12.27
N MET A 140 18.71 10.49 13.20
CA MET A 140 18.44 10.59 14.63
C MET A 140 17.81 11.94 15.00
N LEU A 141 18.33 13.05 14.47
CA LEU A 141 17.75 14.39 14.64
C LEU A 141 16.32 14.51 14.08
N ARG A 142 16.01 13.82 12.97
CA ARG A 142 14.65 13.77 12.43
C ARG A 142 13.69 13.03 13.35
N GLY A 143 14.15 11.93 13.96
CA GLY A 143 13.38 11.10 14.89
C GLY A 143 13.17 11.70 16.29
N MET A 144 13.98 12.67 16.72
CA MET A 144 13.82 13.34 18.02
C MET A 144 12.53 14.17 18.09
N PRO A 145 11.77 14.17 19.20
CA PRO A 145 10.53 14.95 19.35
C PRO A 145 10.79 16.42 19.76
N LEU A 146 11.78 17.06 19.13
CA LEU A 146 12.16 18.46 19.38
C LEU A 146 11.49 19.41 18.38
N SER A 147 11.37 20.68 18.74
CA SER A 147 10.87 21.71 17.82
C SER A 147 11.78 21.84 16.60
N LEU A 148 11.23 22.32 15.47
CA LEU A 148 12.04 22.52 14.26
C LEU A 148 13.17 23.54 14.46
N ALA A 149 12.99 24.49 15.38
CA ALA A 149 14.01 25.48 15.74
C ALA A 149 15.18 24.83 16.49
N GLU A 150 14.90 24.04 17.53
CA GLU A 150 15.93 23.32 18.29
C GLU A 150 16.69 22.30 17.43
N LYS A 151 15.99 21.59 16.53
CA LYS A 151 16.63 20.68 15.58
C LYS A 151 17.59 21.39 14.62
N ARG A 152 17.26 22.61 14.21
CA ARG A 152 18.14 23.43 13.36
C ARG A 152 19.38 23.85 14.14
N HIS A 153 19.20 24.30 15.38
CA HIS A 153 20.30 24.72 16.24
C HIS A 153 21.24 23.55 16.59
N LEU A 154 20.72 22.38 16.97
CA LEU A 154 21.53 21.17 17.22
C LEU A 154 22.24 20.67 15.96
N ARG A 155 21.64 20.85 14.78
CA ARG A 155 22.28 20.53 13.49
C ARG A 155 23.43 21.50 13.20
N GLU A 156 23.31 22.75 13.60
CA GLU A 156 24.34 23.78 13.44
C GLU A 156 25.50 23.56 14.43
N ASP A 157 25.19 23.32 15.71
CA ASP A 157 26.18 23.05 16.78
C ASP A 157 26.96 21.74 16.56
N SER A 158 26.35 20.74 15.91
CA SER A 158 26.99 19.44 15.61
C SER A 158 27.83 19.44 14.34
N ARG A 159 27.87 20.54 13.58
CA ARG A 159 28.80 20.70 12.45
C ARG A 159 30.15 21.17 13.00
N SER A 160 31.17 20.31 12.90
CA SER A 160 32.53 20.67 13.34
C SER A 160 33.04 21.91 12.58
N PRO A 161 33.65 22.90 13.26
CA PRO A 161 34.28 24.04 12.59
C PRO A 161 35.43 23.54 11.71
N ARG A 162 35.49 24.00 10.45
CA ARG A 162 36.55 23.66 9.48
C ARG A 162 37.94 24.02 10.05
N GLY A 163 38.60 23.05 10.67
CA GLY A 163 40.01 23.15 11.08
C GLY A 163 40.96 23.01 9.90
N LYS A 164 42.00 23.86 9.88
CA LYS A 164 43.06 23.95 8.85
C LYS A 164 43.73 22.59 8.52
N PRO A 165 44.15 22.35 7.27
CA PRO A 165 44.77 21.08 6.89
C PRO A 165 46.17 20.96 7.51
N ARG A 166 46.36 19.96 8.39
CA ARG A 166 47.70 19.56 8.86
C ARG A 166 48.35 18.65 7.82
N THR A 167 49.47 19.12 7.29
CA THR A 167 50.46 18.43 6.46
C THR A 167 50.90 17.12 7.12
N ARG A 168 50.83 15.99 6.40
CA ARG A 168 51.35 14.69 6.85
C ARG A 168 52.53 14.31 5.95
N GLN A 169 53.74 14.41 6.51
CA GLN A 169 54.99 13.94 5.89
C GLN A 169 55.08 12.40 5.96
N GLY A 170 55.33 11.82 4.79
CA GLY A 170 56.32 10.77 4.49
C GLY A 170 56.52 9.55 5.39
N GLY A 171 56.18 8.37 4.84
CA GLY A 171 56.76 7.07 5.19
C GLY A 171 56.39 6.03 4.12
N ARG A 172 57.23 5.85 3.10
CA ARG A 172 57.04 4.87 2.01
C ARG A 172 57.37 3.45 2.50
N GLY A 173 56.42 2.53 2.34
CA GLY A 173 56.63 1.09 2.37
C GLY A 173 56.09 0.48 1.08
N LEU A 174 56.99 -0.08 0.28
CA LEU A 174 56.79 -0.53 -1.10
C LEU A 174 56.18 -1.94 -1.15
N LEU A 175 54.91 -2.13 -0.77
CA LEU A 175 54.16 -3.39 -1.01
C LEU A 175 52.65 -3.23 -0.73
N SER A 176 51.93 -2.47 -1.56
CA SER A 176 50.44 -2.42 -1.48
C SER A 176 49.74 -1.84 -2.72
N CYS A 177 50.36 -1.81 -3.90
CA CYS A 177 49.73 -1.14 -5.06
C CYS A 177 48.50 -1.91 -5.60
N CYS A 178 48.55 -3.25 -5.56
CA CYS A 178 47.48 -4.09 -6.12
C CYS A 178 46.27 -4.25 -5.17
N GLY A 179 46.50 -4.21 -3.86
CA GLY A 179 45.43 -4.20 -2.86
C GLY A 179 44.68 -2.85 -2.84
N GLN A 180 45.42 -1.74 -2.91
CA GLN A 180 44.83 -0.40 -2.93
C GLN A 180 44.01 -0.09 -4.20
N LEU A 181 44.42 -0.63 -5.36
CA LEU A 181 43.61 -0.54 -6.59
C LEU A 181 42.36 -1.41 -6.53
N ARG A 182 42.44 -2.61 -5.96
CA ARG A 182 41.28 -3.49 -5.75
C ARG A 182 40.28 -2.86 -4.77
N ASP A 183 40.75 -2.38 -3.63
CA ASP A 183 39.91 -1.73 -2.62
C ASP A 183 39.37 -0.38 -3.12
N GLY A 184 40.15 0.34 -3.93
CA GLY A 184 39.73 1.56 -4.63
C GLY A 184 38.64 1.31 -5.66
N CYS A 185 38.73 0.23 -6.45
CA CYS A 185 37.69 -0.18 -7.39
C CYS A 185 36.42 -0.65 -6.68
N ILE A 186 36.54 -1.43 -5.59
CA ILE A 186 35.40 -1.86 -4.78
C ILE A 186 34.70 -0.66 -4.15
N LEU A 187 35.46 0.29 -3.61
CA LEU A 187 34.92 1.50 -3.01
C LEU A 187 34.32 2.44 -4.05
N ALA A 188 34.92 2.55 -5.24
CA ALA A 188 34.37 3.32 -6.37
C ALA A 188 33.07 2.70 -6.88
N LEU A 189 33.00 1.38 -7.04
CA LEU A 189 31.78 0.67 -7.44
C LEU A 189 30.68 0.79 -6.38
N HIS A 190 31.04 0.72 -5.09
CA HIS A 190 30.11 0.94 -3.99
C HIS A 190 29.60 2.39 -3.95
N ASN A 191 30.48 3.37 -4.16
CA ASN A 191 30.11 4.79 -4.21
C ASN A 191 29.29 5.13 -5.45
N LEU A 192 29.59 4.52 -6.60
CA LEU A 192 28.79 4.62 -7.83
C LEU A 192 27.42 3.95 -7.61
N GLY A 193 27.37 2.81 -6.93
CA GLY A 193 26.15 2.13 -6.53
C GLY A 193 25.29 2.98 -5.58
N LEU A 194 25.90 3.64 -4.60
CA LEU A 194 25.22 4.59 -3.70
C LEU A 194 24.79 5.87 -4.43
N ALA A 195 25.57 6.37 -5.39
CA ALA A 195 25.21 7.50 -6.23
C ALA A 195 24.03 7.15 -7.16
N LEU A 196 24.01 5.93 -7.72
CA LEU A 196 22.91 5.42 -8.52
C LEU A 196 21.66 5.21 -7.65
N LEU A 197 21.80 4.62 -6.46
CA LEU A 197 20.71 4.45 -5.49
C LEU A 197 20.15 5.79 -5.02
N SER A 198 21.00 6.76 -4.74
CA SER A 198 20.57 8.10 -4.33
C SER A 198 19.95 8.88 -5.49
N GLY A 199 20.44 8.72 -6.71
CA GLY A 199 19.79 9.20 -7.94
C GLY A 199 18.40 8.58 -8.13
N LEU A 200 18.26 7.27 -7.95
CA LEU A 200 16.99 6.55 -7.95
C LEU A 200 16.05 6.98 -6.81
N GLN A 201 16.58 7.36 -5.65
CA GLN A 201 15.80 7.89 -4.52
C GLN A 201 15.40 9.36 -4.70
N ALA A 202 16.20 10.16 -5.40
CA ALA A 202 15.88 11.53 -5.79
C ALA A 202 14.82 11.58 -6.90
N LEU A 203 14.86 10.59 -7.80
CA LEU A 203 13.81 10.30 -8.78
C LEU A 203 12.65 9.54 -8.12
N LYS A 204 12.01 10.08 -7.08
CA LYS A 204 10.66 9.64 -6.69
C LYS A 204 9.65 10.34 -7.61
N PRO A 205 9.24 9.74 -8.74
CA PRO A 205 8.33 10.40 -9.66
C PRO A 205 7.05 10.78 -8.91
N TRP A 206 6.57 12.00 -9.20
CA TRP A 206 5.31 12.54 -8.69
C TRP A 206 5.16 12.67 -7.18
N HIS A 207 6.26 12.69 -6.39
CA HIS A 207 6.17 12.84 -4.93
C HIS A 207 5.30 14.05 -4.51
N TYR A 208 5.49 15.21 -5.16
CA TYR A 208 4.69 16.41 -4.91
C TYR A 208 3.22 16.23 -5.33
N ALA A 209 2.96 15.64 -6.50
CA ALA A 209 1.60 15.43 -6.98
C ALA A 209 0.81 14.46 -6.09
N LEU A 210 1.43 13.36 -5.64
CA LEU A 210 0.83 12.44 -4.68
C LEU A 210 0.55 13.13 -3.34
N LYS A 211 1.48 13.95 -2.84
CA LYS A 211 1.27 14.71 -1.60
C LYS A 211 0.11 15.69 -1.71
N ARG A 212 -0.03 16.36 -2.86
CA ARG A 212 -1.15 17.27 -3.14
C ARG A 212 -2.49 16.53 -3.18
N ILE A 213 -2.55 15.40 -3.90
CA ILE A 213 -3.77 14.57 -4.00
C ILE A 213 -4.16 14.04 -2.61
N GLY A 214 -3.20 13.51 -1.85
CA GLY A 214 -3.45 13.01 -0.50
C GLY A 214 -3.88 14.10 0.48
N GLY A 215 -3.36 15.33 0.33
CA GLY A 215 -3.74 16.46 1.17
C GLY A 215 -5.14 17.03 0.86
N GLN A 216 -5.61 16.94 -0.38
CA GLN A 216 -6.90 17.53 -0.81
C GLN A 216 -8.06 16.52 -0.84
N PHE A 217 -7.80 15.28 -1.26
CA PHE A 217 -8.82 14.25 -1.48
C PHE A 217 -8.74 13.09 -0.48
N GLY A 218 -7.74 13.10 0.41
CA GLY A 218 -7.58 12.10 1.45
C GLY A 218 -6.72 10.89 1.05
N SER A 219 -6.49 10.03 2.04
CA SER A 219 -5.61 8.87 1.93
C SER A 219 -6.18 7.74 1.06
N SER A 220 -7.51 7.64 0.94
CA SER A 220 -8.19 6.64 0.11
C SER A 220 -7.91 6.82 -1.38
N VAL A 221 -8.05 8.05 -1.89
CA VAL A 221 -7.73 8.39 -3.28
C VAL A 221 -6.23 8.29 -3.54
N LEU A 222 -5.41 8.64 -2.55
CA LEU A 222 -3.96 8.46 -2.63
C LEU A 222 -3.57 6.98 -2.84
N SER A 223 -4.28 6.02 -2.22
CA SER A 223 -4.02 4.58 -2.40
C SER A 223 -4.16 4.13 -3.86
N TYR A 224 -5.06 4.73 -4.66
CA TYR A 224 -5.17 4.46 -6.10
C TYR A 224 -3.90 4.87 -6.86
N PHE A 225 -3.43 6.11 -6.67
CA PHE A 225 -2.22 6.59 -7.35
C PHE A 225 -0.95 5.89 -6.88
N LEU A 226 -0.91 5.49 -5.60
CA LEU A 226 0.15 4.64 -5.09
C LEU A 226 0.13 3.26 -5.75
N PHE A 227 -1.05 2.65 -5.91
CA PHE A 227 -1.21 1.38 -6.61
C PHE A 227 -0.78 1.47 -8.08
N LEU A 228 -1.21 2.51 -8.80
CA LEU A 228 -0.79 2.76 -10.18
C LEU A 228 0.73 2.95 -10.30
N LYS A 229 1.35 3.69 -9.37
CA LYS A 229 2.82 3.84 -9.32
C LYS A 229 3.52 2.49 -9.08
N THR A 230 2.96 1.63 -8.24
CA THR A 230 3.50 0.28 -8.01
C THR A 230 3.37 -0.60 -9.26
N LEU A 231 2.25 -0.55 -9.98
CA LEU A 231 2.10 -1.23 -11.27
C LEU A 231 3.09 -0.73 -12.31
N LEU A 232 3.34 0.57 -12.37
CA LEU A 232 4.36 1.14 -13.24
C LEU A 232 5.74 0.56 -12.91
N ALA A 233 6.09 0.44 -11.63
CA ALA A 233 7.34 -0.16 -11.19
C ALA A 233 7.44 -1.65 -11.58
N PHE A 234 6.36 -2.42 -11.45
CA PHE A 234 6.33 -3.82 -11.89
C PHE A 234 6.58 -3.97 -13.39
N ASN A 235 5.89 -3.19 -14.23
CA ASN A 235 6.08 -3.26 -15.68
C ASN A 235 7.47 -2.74 -16.09
N THR A 236 8.01 -1.74 -15.38
CA THR A 236 9.38 -1.25 -15.62
C THR A 236 10.42 -2.34 -15.30
N LEU A 237 10.27 -3.06 -14.19
CA LEU A 237 11.13 -4.19 -13.84
C LEU A 237 11.04 -5.32 -14.86
N LEU A 238 9.81 -5.68 -15.26
CA LEU A 238 9.55 -6.71 -16.27
C LEU A 238 10.17 -6.33 -17.61
N MET A 239 9.96 -5.08 -18.07
CA MET A 239 10.52 -4.56 -19.30
C MET A 239 12.05 -4.53 -19.26
N LEU A 240 12.68 -4.16 -18.13
CA LEU A 240 14.13 -4.14 -17.99
C LEU A 240 14.73 -5.54 -18.18
N LEU A 241 14.14 -6.57 -17.58
CA LEU A 241 14.57 -7.96 -17.72
C LEU A 241 14.42 -8.45 -19.18
N LEU A 242 13.26 -8.18 -19.80
CA LEU A 242 13.01 -8.57 -21.18
C LEU A 242 13.89 -7.82 -22.18
N LEU A 243 14.14 -6.53 -21.94
CA LEU A 243 15.02 -5.71 -22.77
C LEU A 243 16.46 -6.21 -22.68
N ALA A 244 16.95 -6.55 -21.49
CA ALA A 244 18.33 -6.99 -21.29
C ALA A 244 18.62 -8.34 -21.95
N PHE A 245 17.73 -9.33 -21.82
CA PHE A 245 18.02 -10.71 -22.24
C PHE A 245 17.30 -11.16 -23.51
N ILE A 246 16.16 -10.57 -23.88
CA ILE A 246 15.38 -11.03 -25.05
C ILE A 246 15.39 -9.97 -26.15
N VAL A 247 14.76 -8.82 -25.91
CA VAL A 247 14.51 -7.80 -26.94
C VAL A 247 15.82 -7.15 -27.38
N GLY A 248 16.70 -6.78 -26.46
CA GLY A 248 17.96 -6.09 -26.77
C GLY A 248 18.93 -6.96 -27.55
N VAL A 249 19.03 -8.25 -27.21
CA VAL A 249 19.90 -9.20 -27.93
C VAL A 249 19.38 -9.41 -29.36
N GLN A 250 18.07 -9.62 -29.54
CA GLN A 250 17.48 -9.78 -30.87
C GLN A 250 17.54 -8.48 -31.70
N ALA A 251 17.45 -7.31 -31.06
CA ALA A 251 17.58 -6.03 -31.76
C ALA A 251 19.02 -5.76 -32.23
N ALA A 252 20.02 -6.25 -31.49
CA ALA A 252 21.43 -6.15 -31.88
C ALA A 252 21.78 -7.09 -33.05
N PHE A 253 21.11 -8.25 -33.14
CA PHE A 253 21.33 -9.26 -34.18
C PHE A 253 20.01 -9.55 -34.93
N PRO A 254 19.58 -8.65 -35.84
CA PRO A 254 18.33 -8.82 -36.57
C PRO A 254 18.40 -10.04 -37.52
N PRO A 255 17.31 -10.82 -37.63
CA PRO A 255 17.21 -11.90 -38.60
C PRO A 255 17.11 -11.32 -40.03
N THR A 256 17.56 -12.09 -41.02
CA THR A 256 17.40 -11.72 -42.43
C THR A 256 15.91 -11.56 -42.77
N PRO A 257 15.48 -10.44 -43.36
CA PRO A 257 14.06 -10.19 -43.63
C PRO A 257 13.54 -11.18 -44.68
N LEU A 258 12.55 -12.00 -44.31
CA LEU A 258 11.78 -12.80 -45.26
C LEU A 258 10.67 -11.94 -45.85
N GLY A 259 10.93 -11.32 -47.00
CA GLY A 259 9.91 -10.63 -47.82
C GLY A 259 9.93 -9.09 -47.75
N SER A 260 9.04 -8.47 -48.55
CA SER A 260 8.89 -7.02 -48.64
C SER A 260 8.19 -6.46 -47.40
N VAL A 261 8.88 -5.60 -46.66
CA VAL A 261 8.32 -4.92 -45.49
C VAL A 261 7.29 -3.88 -45.93
N PRO A 262 6.02 -3.95 -45.47
CA PRO A 262 5.00 -2.97 -45.81
C PRO A 262 5.32 -1.56 -45.26
N ALA A 263 4.85 -0.52 -45.96
CA ALA A 263 5.04 0.87 -45.57
C ALA A 263 4.13 1.27 -44.39
N PHE A 264 4.62 2.14 -43.51
CA PHE A 264 3.89 2.58 -42.32
C PHE A 264 2.79 3.60 -42.68
N THR A 265 1.53 3.22 -42.48
CA THR A 265 0.34 4.06 -42.77
C THR A 265 -0.30 4.67 -41.52
N GLY A 266 0.16 4.31 -40.31
CA GLY A 266 -0.34 4.81 -39.02
C GLY A 266 -1.50 4.02 -38.41
N LEU A 267 -2.37 3.39 -39.22
CA LEU A 267 -3.47 2.53 -38.73
C LEU A 267 -2.93 1.29 -37.98
N GLU A 268 -1.70 0.88 -38.31
CA GLU A 268 -0.94 -0.16 -37.62
C GLU A 268 -0.82 0.08 -36.10
N LEU A 269 -0.82 1.34 -35.64
CA LEU A 269 -0.80 1.66 -34.19
C LEU A 269 -2.04 1.13 -33.47
N LEU A 270 -3.18 1.10 -34.15
CA LEU A 270 -4.45 0.63 -33.61
C LEU A 270 -4.67 -0.86 -33.87
N THR A 271 -4.28 -1.35 -35.05
CA THR A 271 -4.45 -2.74 -35.44
C THR A 271 -3.34 -3.66 -34.94
N GLY A 272 -2.16 -3.13 -34.56
CA GLY A 272 -0.97 -3.94 -34.24
C GLY A 272 -0.48 -4.80 -35.41
N GLY A 273 -1.02 -4.59 -36.61
CA GLY A 273 -0.73 -5.37 -37.82
C GLY A 273 0.34 -4.71 -38.69
N GLY A 274 0.54 -5.26 -39.90
CA GLY A 274 1.46 -4.69 -40.89
C GLY A 274 2.92 -4.71 -40.43
N ARG A 275 3.58 -3.55 -40.40
CA ARG A 275 5.00 -3.43 -40.07
C ARG A 275 5.34 -3.99 -38.69
N PHE A 276 4.46 -3.83 -37.69
CA PHE A 276 4.73 -4.33 -36.34
C PHE A 276 4.92 -5.84 -36.29
N THR A 277 4.29 -6.59 -37.20
CA THR A 277 4.44 -8.05 -37.30
C THR A 277 5.86 -8.50 -37.62
N HIS A 278 6.64 -7.63 -38.27
CA HIS A 278 8.04 -7.84 -38.63
C HIS A 278 9.03 -7.15 -37.67
N THR A 279 8.60 -6.82 -36.45
CA THR A 279 9.45 -6.21 -35.42
C THR A 279 9.61 -7.11 -34.22
N VAL A 280 10.56 -6.79 -33.34
CA VAL A 280 10.76 -7.40 -32.00
C VAL A 280 9.53 -7.35 -31.09
N MET A 281 8.43 -6.74 -31.52
CA MET A 281 7.19 -6.68 -30.75
C MET A 281 6.55 -8.05 -30.58
N TYR A 282 6.61 -8.92 -31.59
CA TYR A 282 5.92 -10.21 -31.59
C TYR A 282 6.86 -11.40 -31.60
N TYR A 283 6.36 -12.51 -31.04
CA TYR A 283 7.06 -13.79 -30.87
C TYR A 283 7.78 -14.32 -32.13
N GLY A 284 7.17 -14.18 -33.29
CA GLY A 284 7.65 -14.74 -34.55
C GLY A 284 8.91 -14.07 -35.11
N TYR A 285 9.27 -12.89 -34.63
CA TYR A 285 10.51 -12.20 -35.02
C TYR A 285 11.77 -12.81 -34.38
N TYR A 286 11.61 -13.59 -33.30
CA TYR A 286 12.73 -14.17 -32.57
C TYR A 286 13.22 -15.47 -33.22
N SER A 287 14.54 -15.61 -33.37
CA SER A 287 15.15 -16.75 -34.07
C SER A 287 15.35 -17.98 -33.18
N ASN A 288 15.38 -19.17 -33.79
CA ASN A 288 15.73 -20.46 -33.14
C ASN A 288 17.26 -20.74 -33.17
N ALA A 289 18.08 -19.83 -33.71
CA ALA A 289 19.52 -20.03 -33.80
C ALA A 289 20.26 -19.50 -32.56
N THR A 290 21.48 -20.01 -32.35
CA THR A 290 22.43 -19.38 -31.43
C THR A 290 22.98 -18.11 -32.07
N LEU A 291 22.72 -16.96 -31.45
CA LEU A 291 23.21 -15.65 -31.89
C LEU A 291 24.69 -15.51 -31.48
N ASN A 292 25.49 -14.75 -32.25
CA ASN A 292 26.95 -14.54 -32.12
C ASN A 292 27.90 -15.62 -32.67
N GLN A 293 27.55 -16.29 -33.77
CA GLN A 293 28.58 -16.95 -34.60
C GLN A 293 29.11 -15.94 -35.63
N PRO A 294 30.38 -15.49 -35.55
CA PRO A 294 30.97 -14.70 -36.63
C PRO A 294 31.15 -15.60 -37.85
N CYS A 295 30.33 -15.37 -38.88
CA CYS A 295 30.54 -15.98 -40.19
C CYS A 295 31.46 -15.06 -40.99
N VAL A 296 32.73 -15.45 -41.19
CA VAL A 296 33.54 -14.87 -42.26
C VAL A 296 33.04 -15.48 -43.58
N PRO A 297 32.56 -14.68 -44.55
CA PRO A 297 32.20 -15.22 -45.86
C PRO A 297 33.50 -15.61 -46.59
N THR A 298 33.80 -16.90 -46.68
CA THR A 298 34.76 -17.41 -47.67
C THR A 298 34.10 -17.44 -49.04
N LEU A 299 34.87 -17.10 -50.08
CA LEU A 299 34.41 -16.89 -51.46
C LEU A 299 33.74 -18.13 -52.10
N ASP A 300 33.91 -19.32 -51.52
CA ASP A 300 33.31 -20.56 -52.00
C ASP A 300 32.33 -21.12 -50.96
N GLY A 301 31.06 -21.24 -51.37
CA GLY A 301 29.97 -21.68 -50.51
C GLY A 301 30.10 -23.14 -50.09
N SER A 302 30.66 -23.40 -48.92
CA SER A 302 30.20 -24.46 -47.99
C SER A 302 30.94 -24.40 -46.65
N GLN A 303 30.15 -24.49 -45.57
CA GLN A 303 30.53 -24.64 -44.15
C GLN A 303 31.28 -23.48 -43.47
N CYS A 304 30.55 -22.81 -42.56
CA CYS A 304 31.10 -21.83 -41.62
C CYS A 304 31.77 -22.54 -40.44
N THR A 305 33.05 -22.29 -40.21
CA THR A 305 33.77 -22.72 -38.99
C THR A 305 33.72 -21.63 -37.91
N PRO A 306 33.34 -21.94 -36.65
CA PRO A 306 33.20 -20.95 -35.59
C PRO A 306 34.56 -20.45 -35.05
N GLU A 307 34.75 -19.13 -34.93
CA GLU A 307 35.86 -18.55 -34.16
C GLU A 307 35.73 -18.90 -32.66
N ALA A 308 36.83 -19.34 -32.06
CA ALA A 308 36.91 -19.91 -30.72
C ALA A 308 36.77 -18.91 -29.54
N GLY A 309 36.16 -17.74 -29.74
CA GLY A 309 36.21 -16.62 -28.78
C GLY A 309 34.90 -16.15 -28.15
N SER A 310 33.74 -16.39 -28.76
CA SER A 310 32.44 -15.90 -28.27
C SER A 310 31.51 -17.03 -27.85
N LEU A 311 31.05 -16.99 -26.59
CA LEU A 311 30.03 -17.92 -26.09
C LEU A 311 28.74 -17.77 -26.92
N PRO A 312 28.24 -18.84 -27.57
CA PRO A 312 27.05 -18.77 -28.41
C PRO A 312 25.81 -18.49 -27.57
N TYR A 313 25.06 -17.43 -27.91
CA TYR A 313 23.86 -17.03 -27.17
C TYR A 313 22.64 -17.81 -27.67
N ASN A 314 22.15 -18.76 -26.88
CA ASN A 314 21.00 -19.58 -27.26
C ASN A 314 19.67 -18.86 -26.98
N MET A 315 19.02 -18.39 -28.04
CA MET A 315 17.80 -17.58 -27.94
C MET A 315 16.60 -18.35 -27.34
N PRO A 316 16.27 -19.60 -27.75
CA PRO A 316 15.22 -20.39 -27.11
C PRO A 316 15.36 -20.54 -25.58
N LEU A 317 16.57 -20.80 -25.11
CA LEU A 317 16.84 -20.95 -23.67
C LEU A 317 16.75 -19.63 -22.93
N ALA A 318 17.36 -18.59 -23.50
CA ALA A 318 17.26 -17.24 -22.97
C ALA A 318 15.79 -16.82 -22.82
N TYR A 319 14.96 -17.15 -23.81
CA TYR A 319 13.53 -16.88 -23.77
C TYR A 319 12.86 -17.61 -22.60
N LEU A 320 13.03 -18.93 -22.50
CA LEU A 320 12.39 -19.74 -21.45
C LEU A 320 12.84 -19.33 -20.04
N PHE A 321 14.15 -19.16 -19.83
CA PHE A 321 14.70 -18.81 -18.52
C PHE A 321 14.39 -17.38 -18.13
N THR A 322 14.50 -16.40 -19.03
CA THR A 322 14.17 -15.00 -18.73
C THR A 322 12.70 -14.86 -18.37
N MET A 323 11.81 -15.54 -19.11
CA MET A 323 10.38 -15.57 -18.79
C MET A 323 10.11 -16.21 -17.42
N GLY A 324 10.69 -17.38 -17.14
CA GLY A 324 10.53 -18.07 -15.86
C GLY A 324 11.06 -17.24 -14.68
N VAL A 325 12.27 -16.67 -14.81
CA VAL A 325 12.89 -15.81 -13.77
C VAL A 325 12.09 -14.53 -13.59
N ALA A 326 11.61 -13.89 -14.65
CA ALA A 326 10.78 -12.70 -14.55
C ALA A 326 9.49 -12.98 -13.79
N PHE A 327 8.77 -14.06 -14.12
CA PHE A 327 7.56 -14.46 -13.39
C PHE A 327 7.86 -14.83 -11.94
N PHE A 328 8.96 -15.52 -11.66
CA PHE A 328 9.37 -15.84 -10.30
C PHE A 328 9.68 -14.59 -9.46
N ILE A 329 10.43 -13.63 -10.00
CA ILE A 329 10.71 -12.34 -9.36
C ILE A 329 9.42 -11.57 -9.11
N THR A 330 8.50 -11.53 -10.09
CA THR A 330 7.20 -10.86 -9.90
C THR A 330 6.35 -11.55 -8.82
N CYS A 331 6.37 -12.89 -8.73
CA CYS A 331 5.69 -13.65 -7.68
C CYS A 331 6.22 -13.28 -6.29
N ILE A 332 7.54 -13.36 -6.08
CA ILE A 332 8.17 -13.00 -4.80
C ILE A 332 7.84 -11.55 -4.43
N THR A 333 7.95 -10.63 -5.39
CA THR A 333 7.70 -9.21 -5.14
C THR A 333 6.23 -8.94 -4.79
N LEU A 334 5.28 -9.64 -5.43
CA LEU A 334 3.85 -9.56 -5.11
C LEU A 334 3.54 -10.14 -3.73
N VAL A 335 4.06 -11.32 -3.39
CA VAL A 335 3.89 -11.94 -2.07
C VAL A 335 4.49 -11.07 -0.96
N TYR A 336 5.67 -10.50 -1.20
CA TYR A 336 6.30 -9.55 -0.29
C TYR A 336 5.46 -8.28 -0.11
N SER A 337 5.01 -7.67 -1.21
CA SER A 337 4.15 -6.48 -1.19
C SER A 337 2.83 -6.75 -0.47
N MET A 338 2.27 -7.94 -0.67
CA MET A 338 1.07 -8.40 -0.01
C MET A 338 1.29 -8.51 1.49
N SER A 339 2.30 -9.28 1.93
CA SER A 339 2.64 -9.46 3.35
C SER A 339 2.86 -8.13 4.07
N ARG A 340 3.62 -7.21 3.46
CA ARG A 340 3.84 -5.87 4.00
C ARG A 340 2.55 -5.08 4.14
N SER A 341 1.70 -5.09 3.11
CA SER A 341 0.42 -4.38 3.13
C SER A 341 -0.53 -4.94 4.21
N PHE A 342 -0.59 -6.27 4.35
CA PHE A 342 -1.35 -6.92 5.42
C PHE A 342 -0.83 -6.55 6.81
N GLY A 343 0.50 -6.49 6.99
CA GLY A 343 1.12 -6.07 8.25
C GLY A 343 0.72 -4.66 8.68
N GLU A 344 0.71 -3.71 7.74
CA GLU A 344 0.30 -2.32 8.01
C GLU A 344 -1.23 -2.17 8.22
N SER A 345 -2.03 -3.03 7.62
CA SER A 345 -3.49 -2.94 7.63
C SER A 345 -4.16 -3.59 8.83
N TYR A 346 -3.47 -4.54 9.48
CA TYR A 346 -4.04 -5.35 10.55
C TYR A 346 -4.08 -4.64 11.93
N ARG A 347 -3.73 -3.34 12.01
CA ARG A 347 -3.92 -2.49 13.22
C ARG A 347 -5.38 -2.14 13.51
N VAL A 348 -6.29 -3.09 13.33
CA VAL A 348 -7.72 -2.93 13.61
C VAL A 348 -7.92 -2.94 15.13
N GLY A 349 -8.08 -1.73 15.69
CA GLY A 349 -8.59 -1.53 17.03
C GLY A 349 -9.93 -2.25 17.22
N SER A 350 -10.25 -2.61 18.47
CA SER A 350 -11.56 -3.15 18.80
C SER A 350 -12.64 -2.16 18.34
N THR A 351 -13.77 -2.66 17.84
CA THR A 351 -14.96 -1.83 17.58
C THR A 351 -15.62 -1.36 18.88
N SER A 352 -15.36 -2.04 20.02
CA SER A 352 -15.75 -1.54 21.34
C SER A 352 -14.86 -0.35 21.71
N GLY A 353 -15.48 0.82 21.95
CA GLY A 353 -14.78 2.06 22.27
C GLY A 353 -14.55 3.02 21.09
N VAL A 354 -14.83 2.63 19.84
CA VAL A 354 -14.69 3.55 18.68
C VAL A 354 -15.62 4.76 18.82
N HIS A 355 -16.83 4.57 19.35
CA HIS A 355 -17.78 5.66 19.62
C HIS A 355 -17.21 6.66 20.62
N ALA A 356 -16.72 6.19 21.78
CA ALA A 356 -16.12 7.05 22.81
C ALA A 356 -14.86 7.77 22.29
N ILE A 357 -13.96 7.07 21.59
CA ILE A 357 -12.76 7.68 21.00
C ILE A 357 -13.12 8.73 19.95
N THR A 358 -14.16 8.50 19.15
CA THR A 358 -14.59 9.45 18.11
C THR A 358 -15.28 10.67 18.72
N VAL A 359 -15.98 10.54 19.84
CA VAL A 359 -16.58 11.68 20.54
C VAL A 359 -15.52 12.48 21.31
N PHE A 360 -14.70 11.81 22.12
CA PHE A 360 -13.83 12.48 23.09
C PHE A 360 -12.39 12.73 22.59
N CYS A 361 -11.91 11.97 21.61
CA CYS A 361 -10.50 11.99 21.19
C CYS A 361 -10.28 12.37 19.70
N SER A 362 -11.33 12.76 18.97
CA SER A 362 -11.24 13.07 17.53
C SER A 362 -10.80 14.51 17.21
N TRP A 363 -10.88 15.41 18.19
CA TRP A 363 -10.50 16.80 18.00
C TRP A 363 -8.98 16.99 18.10
N ASP A 364 -8.41 17.68 17.10
CA ASP A 364 -6.98 18.00 17.03
C ASP A 364 -6.80 19.49 17.35
N TYR A 365 -6.40 19.75 18.59
CA TYR A 365 -6.17 21.10 19.11
C TYR A 365 -4.99 21.83 18.43
N LYS A 366 -4.23 21.18 17.54
CA LYS A 366 -3.15 21.81 16.77
C LYS A 366 -3.64 22.55 15.52
N VAL A 367 -4.92 22.41 15.16
CA VAL A 367 -5.49 23.03 13.97
C VAL A 367 -5.85 24.49 14.26
N THR A 368 -5.02 25.41 13.75
CA THR A 368 -5.20 26.87 13.94
C THR A 368 -5.94 27.55 12.80
N GLN A 369 -6.03 26.92 11.62
CA GLN A 369 -6.66 27.53 10.44
C GLN A 369 -8.19 27.35 10.45
N LYS A 370 -8.95 28.45 10.24
CA LYS A 370 -10.42 28.43 10.25
C LYS A 370 -11.04 27.44 9.27
N TRP A 371 -10.49 27.30 8.06
CA TRP A 371 -11.02 26.34 7.08
C TRP A 371 -10.78 24.89 7.50
N ALA A 372 -9.62 24.61 8.11
CA ALA A 372 -9.25 23.28 8.58
C ALA A 372 -10.07 22.87 9.81
N SER A 373 -10.35 23.81 10.72
CA SER A 373 -11.26 23.59 11.85
C SER A 373 -12.68 23.28 11.40
N ARG A 374 -13.24 24.03 10.42
CA ARG A 374 -14.55 23.71 9.82
C ARG A 374 -14.58 22.34 9.17
N LEU A 375 -13.55 22.00 8.39
CA LEU A 375 -13.44 20.68 7.76
C LEU A 375 -13.38 19.55 8.78
N GLN A 376 -12.66 19.74 9.89
CA GLN A 376 -12.56 18.75 10.96
C GLN A 376 -13.90 18.58 11.68
N HIS A 377 -14.60 19.68 11.97
CA HIS A 377 -15.94 19.64 12.54
C HIS A 377 -16.92 18.88 11.64
N ASP A 378 -16.94 19.19 10.34
CA ASP A 378 -17.81 18.52 9.36
C ASP A 378 -17.49 17.03 9.25
N ASN A 379 -16.20 16.67 9.29
CA ASN A 379 -15.76 15.28 9.25
C ASN A 379 -16.21 14.51 10.50
N ILE A 380 -16.00 15.06 11.71
CA ILE A 380 -16.43 14.45 12.97
C ILE A 380 -17.96 14.30 13.01
N ARG A 381 -18.70 15.34 12.61
CA ARG A 381 -20.17 15.30 12.53
C ARG A 381 -20.65 14.19 11.60
N THR A 382 -19.98 14.03 10.46
CA THR A 382 -20.32 12.98 9.49
C THR A 382 -20.03 11.60 10.06
N GLN A 383 -18.85 11.40 10.67
CA GLN A 383 -18.48 10.13 11.31
C GLN A 383 -19.46 9.72 12.43
N LEU A 384 -19.87 10.67 13.27
CA LEU A 384 -20.85 10.39 14.33
C LEU A 384 -22.23 10.03 13.78
N LYS A 385 -22.69 10.73 12.73
CA LYS A 385 -23.95 10.39 12.04
C LYS A 385 -23.91 8.99 11.43
N GLU A 386 -22.78 8.60 10.82
CA GLU A 386 -22.58 7.26 10.26
C GLU A 386 -22.64 6.19 11.36
N LEU A 387 -21.89 6.39 12.46
CA LEU A 387 -21.90 5.47 13.60
C LEU A 387 -23.29 5.31 14.22
N LEU A 388 -24.03 6.42 14.37
CA LEU A 388 -25.39 6.41 14.92
C LEU A 388 -26.36 5.68 13.98
N ALA A 389 -26.27 5.91 12.67
CA ALA A 389 -27.09 5.23 11.68
C ALA A 389 -26.83 3.71 11.67
N GLU A 390 -25.57 3.28 11.74
CA GLU A 390 -25.21 1.87 11.85
C GLU A 390 -25.78 1.21 13.11
N TRP A 391 -25.75 1.91 14.24
CA TRP A 391 -26.31 1.42 15.50
C TRP A 391 -27.83 1.27 15.42
N GLN A 392 -28.53 2.30 14.92
CA GLN A 392 -29.98 2.30 14.80
C GLN A 392 -30.49 1.21 13.84
N GLN A 393 -29.73 0.93 12.78
CA GLN A 393 -30.06 -0.12 11.81
C GLN A 393 -29.91 -1.54 12.38
N ARG A 394 -29.03 -1.75 13.36
CA ARG A 394 -28.86 -3.06 14.04
C ARG A 394 -29.97 -3.37 15.05
N GLN A 395 -30.62 -2.35 15.61
CA GLN A 395 -31.69 -2.54 16.59
C GLN A 395 -33.08 -2.73 15.97
N GLY A 396 -33.25 -2.44 14.67
CA GLY A 396 -34.55 -2.56 14.01
C GLY A 396 -34.97 -4.03 13.77
N HIS A 397 -35.95 -4.52 14.52
CA HIS A 397 -36.63 -5.78 14.19
C HIS A 397 -37.39 -5.62 12.85
N ARG A 398 -37.04 -6.43 11.84
CA ARG A 398 -37.75 -6.44 10.55
C ARG A 398 -38.92 -7.41 10.59
N SER A 399 -40.08 -6.97 10.09
CA SER A 399 -41.24 -7.84 9.85
C SER A 399 -40.92 -8.93 8.81
N MET A 400 -41.39 -10.16 9.03
CA MET A 400 -41.13 -11.30 8.13
C MET A 400 -41.58 -11.04 6.69
N CYS A 401 -42.67 -10.30 6.47
CA CYS A 401 -43.17 -10.01 5.14
C CYS A 401 -42.23 -9.06 4.35
N VAL A 402 -41.64 -8.09 5.05
CA VAL A 402 -40.63 -7.18 4.46
C VAL A 402 -39.35 -7.94 4.14
N TRP A 403 -38.95 -8.89 5.01
CA TRP A 403 -37.80 -9.75 4.79
C TRP A 403 -37.99 -10.64 3.56
N LEU A 404 -39.14 -11.32 3.43
CA LEU A 404 -39.48 -12.14 2.25
C LEU A 404 -39.45 -11.32 0.95
N ARG A 405 -40.02 -10.11 0.95
CA ARG A 405 -39.96 -9.20 -0.21
C ARG A 405 -38.52 -8.79 -0.55
N GLN A 406 -37.69 -8.50 0.45
CA GLN A 406 -36.28 -8.16 0.24
C GLN A 406 -35.50 -9.34 -0.35
N VAL A 407 -35.72 -10.56 0.16
CA VAL A 407 -35.09 -11.78 -0.36
C VAL A 407 -35.53 -12.05 -1.81
N ALA A 408 -36.81 -11.85 -2.14
CA ALA A 408 -37.30 -11.99 -3.51
C ALA A 408 -36.67 -10.98 -4.48
N VAL A 409 -36.58 -9.71 -4.09
CA VAL A 409 -35.91 -8.67 -4.90
C VAL A 409 -34.43 -9.00 -5.07
N LEU A 410 -33.76 -9.43 -4.00
CA LEU A 410 -32.36 -9.85 -4.06
C LEU A 410 -32.19 -11.04 -5.02
N GLY A 411 -33.04 -12.06 -4.92
CA GLY A 411 -33.02 -13.21 -5.83
C GLY A 411 -33.18 -12.83 -7.30
N LEU A 412 -34.11 -11.90 -7.60
CA LEU A 412 -34.31 -11.38 -8.96
C LEU A 412 -33.06 -10.64 -9.47
N VAL A 413 -32.45 -9.77 -8.65
CA VAL A 413 -31.26 -9.03 -9.08
C VAL A 413 -30.06 -9.96 -9.31
N TRP A 414 -29.87 -10.98 -8.47
CA TRP A 414 -28.83 -11.99 -8.68
C TRP A 414 -29.07 -12.82 -9.95
N LEU A 415 -30.34 -13.14 -10.26
CA LEU A 415 -30.69 -13.84 -11.50
C LEU A 415 -30.43 -12.98 -12.74
N LEU A 416 -30.76 -11.68 -12.69
CA LEU A 416 -30.43 -10.72 -13.75
C LEU A 416 -28.90 -10.57 -13.91
N TYR A 417 -28.17 -10.52 -12.80
CA TYR A 417 -26.70 -10.50 -12.82
C TYR A 417 -26.11 -11.77 -13.48
N LEU A 418 -26.58 -12.96 -13.09
CA LEU A 418 -26.18 -14.22 -13.70
C LEU A 418 -26.55 -14.26 -15.20
N GLY A 419 -27.74 -13.78 -15.57
CA GLY A 419 -28.17 -13.71 -16.96
C GLY A 419 -27.31 -12.77 -17.80
N THR A 420 -26.96 -11.60 -17.27
CA THR A 420 -26.08 -10.63 -17.97
C THR A 420 -24.64 -11.13 -18.09
N THR A 421 -24.07 -11.76 -17.05
CA THR A 421 -22.72 -12.35 -17.13
C THR A 421 -22.68 -13.50 -18.13
N LEU A 422 -23.68 -14.38 -18.10
CA LEU A 422 -23.83 -15.47 -19.08
C LEU A 422 -24.03 -14.93 -20.50
N GLY A 423 -24.87 -13.91 -20.68
CA GLY A 423 -25.07 -13.26 -21.97
C GLY A 423 -23.79 -12.64 -22.53
N CYS A 424 -23.00 -11.96 -21.68
CA CYS A 424 -21.68 -11.45 -22.08
C CYS A 424 -20.71 -12.57 -22.45
N ALA A 425 -20.70 -13.66 -21.68
CA ALA A 425 -19.88 -14.84 -21.96
C ALA A 425 -20.23 -15.47 -23.32
N VAL A 426 -21.52 -15.69 -23.58
CA VAL A 426 -22.00 -16.23 -24.87
C VAL A 426 -21.69 -15.27 -26.00
N ALA A 427 -21.88 -13.96 -25.83
CA ALA A 427 -21.54 -12.97 -26.84
C ALA A 427 -20.04 -13.02 -27.20
N VAL A 428 -19.15 -13.01 -26.21
CA VAL A 428 -17.70 -13.11 -26.48
C VAL A 428 -17.36 -14.43 -27.15
N TYR A 429 -17.98 -15.53 -26.73
CA TYR A 429 -17.78 -16.84 -27.38
C TYR A 429 -18.22 -16.82 -28.84
N THR A 430 -19.44 -16.41 -29.15
CA THR A 430 -19.96 -16.40 -30.54
C THR A 430 -19.20 -15.41 -31.42
N PHE A 431 -18.88 -14.21 -30.94
CA PHE A 431 -18.06 -13.26 -31.69
C PHE A 431 -16.65 -13.79 -31.92
N SER A 432 -16.05 -14.49 -30.96
CA SER A 432 -14.74 -15.12 -31.16
C SER A 432 -14.77 -16.19 -32.25
N GLU A 433 -15.86 -16.97 -32.34
CA GLU A 433 -16.05 -17.97 -33.40
C GLU A 433 -16.29 -17.35 -34.78
N LEU A 434 -17.12 -16.30 -34.85
CA LEU A 434 -17.37 -15.58 -36.10
C LEU A 434 -16.10 -14.98 -36.71
N VAL A 435 -15.12 -14.60 -35.86
CA VAL A 435 -13.81 -14.12 -36.30
C VAL A 435 -12.90 -15.25 -36.80
N ILE A 436 -13.13 -16.51 -36.40
CA ILE A 436 -12.43 -17.67 -36.98
C ILE A 436 -12.97 -18.00 -38.37
N GLU A 437 -14.30 -18.12 -38.50
CA GLU A 437 -14.93 -18.66 -39.72
C GLU A 437 -14.81 -17.75 -40.95
N ARG A 438 -14.49 -16.47 -40.74
CA ARG A 438 -14.22 -15.51 -41.82
C ARG A 438 -12.71 -15.32 -41.98
N PRO A 439 -12.00 -16.16 -42.75
CA PRO A 439 -10.60 -15.91 -43.05
C PRO A 439 -10.49 -14.58 -43.78
N VAL A 440 -9.59 -13.75 -43.29
CA VAL A 440 -9.34 -12.38 -43.73
C VAL A 440 -8.95 -12.38 -45.21
N SER A 441 -9.91 -12.14 -46.10
CA SER A 441 -9.61 -11.49 -47.37
C SER A 441 -9.21 -10.04 -47.07
N ALA A 442 -8.20 -9.55 -47.75
CA ALA A 442 -7.41 -8.36 -47.45
C ALA A 442 -8.15 -6.99 -47.42
N GLU A 443 -9.48 -6.95 -47.34
CA GLU A 443 -10.27 -5.72 -47.51
C GLU A 443 -10.95 -5.18 -46.24
N ARG A 444 -10.88 -5.84 -45.07
CA ARG A 444 -11.45 -5.28 -43.82
C ARG A 444 -10.55 -5.45 -42.62
N GLU A 445 -9.50 -4.64 -42.52
CA GLU A 445 -8.71 -4.45 -41.29
C GLU A 445 -9.58 -4.10 -40.07
N GLY A 446 -10.75 -3.47 -40.28
CA GLY A 446 -11.73 -3.19 -39.24
C GLY A 446 -12.38 -4.44 -38.62
N ALA A 447 -12.38 -5.59 -39.30
CA ALA A 447 -12.92 -6.84 -38.73
C ALA A 447 -12.05 -7.39 -37.59
N LEU A 448 -10.74 -7.12 -37.63
CA LEU A 448 -9.80 -7.51 -36.56
C LEU A 448 -10.02 -6.72 -35.27
N LEU A 449 -10.64 -5.55 -35.35
CA LEU A 449 -10.96 -4.72 -34.19
C LEU A 449 -12.33 -5.08 -33.56
N ALA A 450 -13.15 -5.89 -34.24
CA ALA A 450 -14.51 -6.19 -33.78
C ALA A 450 -14.52 -6.88 -32.41
N LEU A 451 -13.68 -7.91 -32.20
CA LEU A 451 -13.62 -8.64 -30.93
C LEU A 451 -13.11 -7.74 -29.78
N PRO A 452 -11.99 -7.01 -29.92
CA PRO A 452 -11.56 -6.02 -28.93
C PRO A 452 -12.60 -4.94 -28.61
N VAL A 453 -13.35 -4.47 -29.60
CA VAL A 453 -14.43 -3.49 -29.42
C VAL A 453 -15.59 -4.08 -28.62
N VAL A 454 -16.03 -5.30 -28.94
CA VAL A 454 -17.10 -5.99 -28.19
C VAL A 454 -16.69 -6.20 -26.73
N VAL A 455 -15.45 -6.67 -26.49
CA VAL A 455 -14.92 -6.86 -25.13
C VAL A 455 -14.82 -5.52 -24.39
N GLY A 456 -14.34 -4.47 -25.05
CA GLY A 456 -14.27 -3.11 -24.49
C GLY A 456 -15.65 -2.54 -24.12
N LEU A 457 -16.65 -2.72 -24.99
CA LEU A 457 -18.04 -2.31 -24.73
C LEU A 457 -18.66 -3.07 -23.57
N ILE A 458 -18.40 -4.38 -23.44
CA ILE A 458 -18.84 -5.17 -22.28
C ILE A 458 -18.17 -4.66 -21.01
N ASN A 459 -16.85 -4.46 -21.03
CA ASN A 459 -16.08 -3.98 -19.89
C ASN A 459 -16.48 -2.57 -19.44
N LEU A 460 -16.95 -1.72 -20.36
CA LEU A 460 -17.47 -0.39 -20.06
C LEU A 460 -18.93 -0.45 -19.58
N GLY A 461 -19.81 -1.12 -20.33
CA GLY A 461 -21.26 -1.07 -20.15
C GLY A 461 -21.79 -1.91 -19.00
N ALA A 462 -21.25 -3.11 -18.80
CA ALA A 462 -21.74 -4.02 -17.76
C ALA A 462 -21.59 -3.48 -16.32
N PRO A 463 -20.47 -2.80 -15.95
CA PRO A 463 -20.39 -2.12 -14.65
C PRO A 463 -21.48 -1.06 -14.43
N TYR A 464 -21.84 -0.29 -15.46
CA TYR A 464 -22.94 0.69 -15.36
C TYR A 464 -24.28 0.00 -15.14
N LEU A 465 -24.55 -1.10 -15.86
CA LEU A 465 -25.74 -1.92 -15.64
C LEU A 465 -25.79 -2.48 -14.20
N TYR A 466 -24.65 -2.97 -13.68
CA TYR A 466 -24.55 -3.46 -12.31
C TYR A 466 -24.78 -2.39 -11.26
N ARG A 467 -24.34 -1.14 -11.50
CA ARG A 467 -24.67 0.00 -10.62
C ARG A 467 -26.17 0.30 -10.62
N CYS A 468 -26.83 0.25 -11.78
CA CYS A 468 -28.28 0.42 -11.86
C CYS A 468 -29.03 -0.71 -11.12
N LEU A 469 -28.59 -1.96 -11.28
CA LEU A 469 -29.14 -3.12 -10.56
C LEU A 469 -28.89 -3.04 -9.05
N ALA A 470 -27.70 -2.59 -8.64
CA ALA A 470 -27.35 -2.39 -7.24
C ALA A 470 -28.23 -1.32 -6.57
N ALA A 471 -28.70 -0.31 -7.30
CA ALA A 471 -29.66 0.67 -6.77
C ALA A 471 -31.01 0.05 -6.38
N LEU A 472 -31.36 -1.12 -6.93
CA LEU A 472 -32.55 -1.89 -6.54
C LEU A 472 -32.29 -2.72 -5.28
N GLU A 473 -31.04 -3.09 -5.00
CA GLU A 473 -30.62 -3.86 -3.85
C GLU A 473 -30.33 -2.94 -2.66
N ARG A 474 -31.31 -2.79 -1.75
CA ARG A 474 -31.07 -2.11 -0.48
C ARG A 474 -30.18 -2.97 0.42
N HIS A 475 -28.88 -2.76 0.35
CA HIS A 475 -27.90 -3.38 1.25
C HIS A 475 -27.90 -2.70 2.62
N ASP A 476 -27.77 -3.52 3.66
CA ASP A 476 -27.79 -3.04 5.04
C ASP A 476 -26.46 -2.42 5.50
N SER A 477 -25.38 -2.68 4.77
CA SER A 477 -24.10 -2.03 5.03
C SER A 477 -23.51 -1.46 3.73
N PRO A 478 -23.06 -0.20 3.74
CA PRO A 478 -22.45 0.44 2.57
C PRO A 478 -21.10 -0.20 2.18
N VAL A 479 -20.45 -0.86 3.14
CA VAL A 479 -19.18 -1.56 2.91
C VAL A 479 -19.40 -2.85 2.11
N LEU A 480 -20.41 -3.64 2.48
CA LEU A 480 -20.76 -4.87 1.75
C LEU A 480 -21.21 -4.57 0.32
N GLU A 481 -21.97 -3.50 0.12
CA GLU A 481 -22.40 -3.03 -1.21
C GLU A 481 -21.21 -2.83 -2.16
N VAL A 482 -20.16 -2.14 -1.69
CA VAL A 482 -18.94 -1.90 -2.47
C VAL A 482 -18.19 -3.21 -2.74
N TYR A 483 -18.07 -4.11 -1.75
CA TYR A 483 -17.41 -5.40 -1.95
C TYR A 483 -18.14 -6.30 -2.95
N VAL A 484 -19.46 -6.38 -2.85
CA VAL A 484 -20.30 -7.14 -3.79
C VAL A 484 -20.15 -6.56 -5.21
N ALA A 485 -20.16 -5.23 -5.35
CA ALA A 485 -19.92 -4.57 -6.62
C ALA A 485 -18.53 -4.92 -7.19
N ILE A 486 -17.47 -4.85 -6.39
CA ILE A 486 -16.11 -5.24 -6.82
C ILE A 486 -16.07 -6.70 -7.27
N CYS A 487 -16.62 -7.62 -6.48
CA CYS A 487 -16.63 -9.05 -6.80
C CYS A 487 -17.38 -9.34 -8.09
N ARG A 488 -18.56 -8.75 -8.30
CA ARG A 488 -19.36 -8.92 -9.53
C ARG A 488 -18.61 -8.47 -10.78
N ASN A 489 -18.00 -7.28 -10.72
CA ASN A 489 -17.22 -6.76 -11.84
C ASN A 489 -15.96 -7.59 -12.09
N LEU A 490 -15.31 -8.09 -11.04
CA LEU A 490 -14.14 -8.96 -11.16
C LEU A 490 -14.52 -10.30 -11.80
N ILE A 491 -15.60 -10.94 -11.35
CA ILE A 491 -16.07 -12.22 -11.91
C ILE A 491 -16.36 -12.06 -13.41
N LEU A 492 -17.06 -11.01 -13.82
CA LEU A 492 -17.32 -10.74 -15.23
C LEU A 492 -16.01 -10.71 -16.04
N LYS A 493 -15.01 -9.94 -15.60
CA LYS A 493 -13.72 -9.83 -16.28
C LYS A 493 -12.97 -11.16 -16.34
N MET A 494 -12.98 -11.94 -15.26
CA MET A 494 -12.33 -13.25 -15.22
C MET A 494 -13.02 -14.26 -16.14
N VAL A 495 -14.35 -14.23 -16.25
CA VAL A 495 -15.11 -15.10 -17.17
C VAL A 495 -14.81 -14.74 -18.62
N VAL A 496 -14.88 -13.45 -18.98
CA VAL A 496 -14.56 -12.98 -20.34
C VAL A 496 -13.12 -13.35 -20.72
N LEU A 497 -12.16 -13.10 -19.83
CA LEU A 497 -10.75 -13.42 -20.06
C LEU A 497 -10.52 -14.93 -20.16
N GLY A 498 -11.18 -15.72 -19.31
CA GLY A 498 -11.10 -17.18 -19.33
C GLY A 498 -11.60 -17.79 -20.64
N ILE A 499 -12.71 -17.28 -21.19
CA ILE A 499 -13.24 -17.70 -22.49
C ILE A 499 -12.28 -17.37 -23.62
N LEU A 500 -11.70 -16.16 -23.62
CA LEU A 500 -10.68 -15.76 -24.58
C LEU A 500 -9.45 -16.67 -24.50
N CYS A 501 -8.96 -16.96 -23.29
CA CYS A 501 -7.83 -17.88 -23.07
C CYS A 501 -8.11 -19.29 -23.59
N TYR A 502 -9.31 -19.83 -23.31
CA TYR A 502 -9.74 -21.13 -23.82
C TYR A 502 -9.77 -21.14 -25.36
N HIS A 503 -10.30 -20.09 -25.96
CA HIS A 503 -10.39 -19.98 -27.42
C HIS A 503 -9.01 -19.82 -28.08
N TRP A 504 -8.11 -19.01 -27.50
CA TRP A 504 -6.74 -18.81 -27.98
C TRP A 504 -5.91 -20.11 -27.98
N LEU A 505 -5.94 -20.87 -26.88
CA LEU A 505 -5.11 -22.08 -26.77
C LEU A 505 -5.78 -23.35 -27.32
N GLY A 506 -7.11 -23.44 -27.26
CA GLY A 506 -7.86 -24.61 -27.72
C GLY A 506 -8.19 -24.58 -29.21
N ARG A 507 -9.00 -23.61 -29.63
CA ARG A 507 -9.50 -23.55 -31.02
C ARG A 507 -8.50 -22.97 -32.00
N ARG A 508 -7.85 -21.83 -31.67
CA ARG A 508 -6.99 -21.11 -32.63
C ARG A 508 -5.73 -21.88 -32.99
N VAL A 509 -5.14 -22.60 -32.04
CA VAL A 509 -3.98 -23.48 -32.28
C VAL A 509 -4.29 -24.55 -33.34
N GLY A 510 -5.51 -25.11 -33.31
CA GLY A 510 -5.94 -26.13 -34.29
C GLY A 510 -6.26 -25.57 -35.68
N ALA A 511 -6.80 -24.34 -35.75
CA ALA A 511 -7.22 -23.70 -37.01
C ALA A 511 -6.05 -23.09 -37.80
N LEU A 512 -5.00 -22.60 -37.12
CA LEU A 512 -3.87 -21.87 -37.72
C LEU A 512 -2.62 -22.75 -37.88
N LYS A 513 -2.77 -23.98 -38.40
CA LYS A 513 -1.62 -24.90 -38.59
C LYS A 513 -0.54 -24.35 -39.54
N ASP A 514 -0.94 -23.57 -40.53
CA ASP A 514 -0.04 -23.02 -41.56
C ASP A 514 0.38 -21.57 -41.30
N GLN A 515 0.03 -21.00 -40.13
CA GLN A 515 0.38 -19.64 -39.74
C GLN A 515 0.95 -19.59 -38.32
N CYS A 516 1.59 -18.46 -37.99
CA CYS A 516 2.15 -18.21 -36.65
C CYS A 516 1.04 -17.83 -35.66
N TRP A 517 0.42 -18.82 -35.00
CA TRP A 517 -0.66 -18.58 -34.05
C TRP A 517 -0.20 -17.76 -32.83
N GLU A 518 1.06 -17.86 -32.41
CA GLU A 518 1.62 -17.08 -31.31
C GLU A 518 1.60 -15.58 -31.61
N ASN A 519 1.96 -15.18 -32.83
CA ASN A 519 1.86 -13.80 -33.27
C ASN A 519 0.42 -13.32 -33.28
N PHE A 520 -0.51 -14.17 -33.69
CA PHE A 520 -1.93 -13.84 -33.68
C PHE A 520 -2.42 -13.53 -32.26
N VAL A 521 -2.10 -14.39 -31.28
CA VAL A 521 -2.45 -14.17 -29.87
C VAL A 521 -1.81 -12.89 -29.32
N GLY A 522 -0.53 -12.64 -29.64
CA GLY A 522 0.15 -11.40 -29.27
C GLY A 522 -0.51 -10.14 -29.85
N GLN A 523 -0.92 -10.19 -31.11
CA GLN A 523 -1.63 -9.09 -31.78
C GLN A 523 -3.02 -8.84 -31.17
N GLU A 524 -3.80 -9.88 -30.89
CA GLU A 524 -5.11 -9.74 -30.23
C GLU A 524 -4.96 -9.13 -28.83
N LEU A 525 -3.99 -9.57 -28.04
CA LEU A 525 -3.71 -9.01 -26.71
C LEU A 525 -3.30 -7.54 -26.76
N TYR A 526 -2.51 -7.17 -27.77
CA TYR A 526 -2.19 -5.76 -28.05
C TYR A 526 -3.44 -4.94 -28.38
N ARG A 527 -4.28 -5.42 -29.31
CA ARG A 527 -5.53 -4.74 -29.70
C ARG A 527 -6.47 -4.58 -28.50
N LEU A 528 -6.60 -5.62 -27.67
CA LEU A 528 -7.38 -5.57 -26.42
C LEU A 528 -6.85 -4.50 -25.47
N MET A 529 -5.53 -4.43 -25.26
CA MET A 529 -4.92 -3.41 -24.40
C MET A 529 -5.12 -1.99 -24.94
N ALA A 530 -4.98 -1.80 -26.25
CA ALA A 530 -5.16 -0.51 -26.93
C ALA A 530 -6.62 -0.06 -26.91
N MET A 531 -7.57 -0.95 -27.23
CA MET A 531 -9.00 -0.63 -27.17
C MET A 531 -9.47 -0.37 -25.76
N ASP A 532 -9.04 -1.18 -24.79
CA ASP A 532 -9.32 -0.92 -23.37
C ASP A 532 -8.83 0.47 -22.98
N PHE A 533 -7.62 0.87 -23.37
CA PHE A 533 -7.13 2.23 -23.11
C PHE A 533 -7.99 3.32 -23.76
N ILE A 534 -8.44 3.14 -25.00
CA ILE A 534 -9.33 4.08 -25.67
C ILE A 534 -10.66 4.20 -24.91
N PHE A 535 -11.28 3.08 -24.51
CA PHE A 535 -12.51 3.11 -23.73
C PHE A 535 -12.31 3.73 -22.35
N THR A 536 -11.20 3.49 -21.65
CA THR A 536 -10.86 4.18 -20.40
C THR A 536 -10.76 5.68 -20.60
N LEU A 537 -10.13 6.14 -21.69
CA LEU A 537 -10.02 7.56 -22.02
C LEU A 537 -11.39 8.15 -22.35
N LEU A 538 -12.23 7.44 -23.10
CA LEU A 538 -13.58 7.89 -23.40
C LEU A 538 -14.43 8.01 -22.13
N ASP A 539 -14.35 7.02 -21.24
CA ASP A 539 -15.07 7.03 -19.96
C ASP A 539 -14.61 8.19 -19.06
N THR A 540 -13.30 8.44 -18.98
CA THR A 540 -12.76 9.56 -18.19
C THR A 540 -13.08 10.94 -18.74
N LEU A 541 -12.91 11.14 -20.04
CA LEU A 541 -13.05 12.46 -20.67
C LEU A 541 -14.51 12.83 -20.88
N PHE A 542 -15.32 11.88 -21.36
CA PHE A 542 -16.73 12.11 -21.67
C PHE A 542 -17.65 11.57 -20.60
N GLY A 543 -17.45 10.33 -20.13
CA GLY A 543 -18.32 9.70 -19.12
C GLY A 543 -18.38 10.50 -17.82
N GLU A 544 -17.23 10.75 -17.19
CA GLU A 544 -17.15 11.51 -15.93
C GLU A 544 -17.63 12.98 -16.10
N LEU A 545 -17.35 13.60 -17.26
CA LEU A 545 -17.79 14.97 -17.58
C LEU A 545 -19.30 15.06 -17.79
N VAL A 546 -19.87 14.18 -18.61
CA VAL A 546 -21.32 14.10 -18.86
C VAL A 546 -22.06 13.80 -17.56
N TRP A 547 -21.53 12.87 -16.75
CA TRP A 547 -22.11 12.56 -15.44
C TRP A 547 -22.11 13.77 -14.51
N ARG A 548 -21.03 14.56 -14.49
CA ARG A 548 -20.98 15.83 -13.76
C ARG A 548 -22.06 16.82 -14.22
N LEU A 549 -22.19 17.02 -15.54
CA LEU A 549 -23.19 17.95 -16.09
C LEU A 549 -24.62 17.51 -15.75
N ILE A 550 -24.91 16.21 -15.80
CA ILE A 550 -26.21 15.65 -15.43
C ILE A 550 -26.46 15.84 -13.92
N ALA A 551 -25.47 15.57 -13.07
CA ALA A 551 -25.59 15.70 -11.63
C ALA A 551 -25.85 17.15 -11.19
N GLU A 552 -25.10 18.10 -11.76
CA GLU A 552 -25.23 19.53 -11.46
C GLU A 552 -26.55 20.11 -12.01
N LYS A 553 -26.93 19.81 -13.26
CA LYS A 553 -28.10 20.42 -13.90
C LYS A 553 -29.42 19.72 -13.58
N LYS A 554 -29.45 18.38 -13.55
CA LYS A 554 -30.70 17.61 -13.48
C LYS A 554 -31.03 17.13 -12.08
N LEU A 555 -30.02 16.82 -11.27
CA LEU A 555 -30.22 16.22 -9.94
C LEU A 555 -29.98 17.20 -8.78
N GLN A 556 -29.58 18.45 -9.08
CA GLN A 556 -29.14 19.47 -8.10
C GLN A 556 -28.20 18.89 -7.03
N ARG A 557 -27.41 17.88 -7.42
CA ARG A 557 -26.52 17.15 -6.52
C ARG A 557 -25.11 17.72 -6.72
N GLY A 558 -24.33 17.73 -5.64
CA GLY A 558 -22.92 18.15 -5.70
C GLY A 558 -22.09 17.29 -6.67
N LYS A 559 -20.84 17.71 -6.91
CA LYS A 559 -19.90 17.01 -7.80
C LYS A 559 -19.80 15.50 -7.47
N PRO A 560 -19.69 14.62 -8.49
CA PRO A 560 -19.63 13.18 -8.27
C PRO A 560 -18.39 12.75 -7.49
N GLU A 561 -18.51 11.66 -6.75
CA GLU A 561 -17.40 11.03 -6.03
C GLU A 561 -16.51 10.22 -6.98
N PHE A 562 -15.21 10.17 -6.70
CA PHE A 562 -14.28 9.36 -7.46
C PHE A 562 -14.46 7.88 -7.10
N ASP A 563 -14.92 7.05 -8.04
CA ASP A 563 -15.04 5.60 -7.82
C ASP A 563 -13.67 4.93 -7.83
N ILE A 564 -13.09 4.76 -6.65
CA ILE A 564 -11.78 4.13 -6.47
C ILE A 564 -11.82 2.65 -6.91
N ALA A 565 -12.90 1.94 -6.58
CA ALA A 565 -13.00 0.50 -6.76
C ALA A 565 -13.03 0.10 -8.24
N GLY A 566 -13.87 0.76 -9.05
CA GLY A 566 -13.95 0.54 -10.49
C GLY A 566 -12.63 0.84 -11.20
N ASN A 567 -12.03 1.99 -10.88
CA ASN A 567 -10.76 2.43 -11.46
C ASN A 567 -9.60 1.49 -11.11
N VAL A 568 -9.53 0.95 -9.89
CA VAL A 568 -8.50 -0.05 -9.54
C VAL A 568 -8.70 -1.35 -10.30
N LEU A 569 -9.94 -1.81 -10.46
CA LEU A 569 -10.21 -3.07 -11.15
C LEU A 569 -9.86 -2.99 -12.64
N GLU A 570 -9.97 -1.82 -13.26
CA GLU A 570 -9.47 -1.55 -14.61
C GLU A 570 -7.95 -1.63 -14.69
N LEU A 571 -7.23 -1.08 -13.70
CA LEU A 571 -5.78 -1.23 -13.62
C LEU A 571 -5.34 -2.69 -13.45
N ILE A 572 -6.05 -3.48 -12.63
CA ILE A 572 -5.80 -4.92 -12.45
C ILE A 572 -6.04 -5.66 -13.77
N TYR A 573 -7.09 -5.32 -14.50
CA TYR A 573 -7.36 -5.90 -15.81
C TYR A 573 -6.25 -5.60 -16.84
N GLY A 574 -5.80 -4.35 -16.94
CA GLY A 574 -4.65 -4.00 -17.80
C GLY A 574 -3.38 -4.77 -17.41
N GLN A 575 -3.14 -4.99 -16.12
CA GLN A 575 -2.02 -5.80 -15.66
C GLN A 575 -2.18 -7.29 -16.03
N THR A 576 -3.39 -7.86 -15.92
CA THR A 576 -3.66 -9.24 -16.37
C THR A 576 -3.34 -9.43 -17.84
N LEU A 577 -3.77 -8.51 -18.71
CA LEU A 577 -3.50 -8.59 -20.15
C LEU A 577 -2.00 -8.56 -20.43
N THR A 578 -1.25 -7.73 -19.69
CA THR A 578 0.20 -7.64 -19.82
C THR A 578 0.88 -8.96 -19.45
N TRP A 579 0.49 -9.59 -18.35
CA TRP A 579 1.04 -10.88 -17.94
C TRP A 579 0.60 -12.04 -18.82
N LEU A 580 -0.60 -12.02 -19.39
CA LEU A 580 -1.01 -13.04 -20.37
C LEU A 580 -0.23 -12.91 -21.69
N GLY A 581 0.06 -11.68 -22.12
CA GLY A 581 0.65 -11.42 -23.43
C GLY A 581 2.16 -11.33 -23.47
N VAL A 582 2.85 -11.21 -22.34
CA VAL A 582 4.31 -11.03 -22.33
C VAL A 582 5.08 -12.20 -22.98
N LEU A 583 4.53 -13.43 -22.96
CA LEU A 583 5.13 -14.58 -23.65
C LEU A 583 5.00 -14.48 -25.18
N PHE A 584 3.94 -13.87 -25.69
CA PHE A 584 3.66 -13.77 -27.13
C PHE A 584 4.11 -12.42 -27.73
N SER A 585 4.24 -11.41 -26.87
CA SER A 585 4.63 -10.05 -27.22
C SER A 585 5.52 -9.47 -26.10
N PRO A 586 6.85 -9.71 -26.13
CA PRO A 586 7.77 -9.26 -25.06
C PRO A 586 7.81 -7.74 -24.84
N LEU A 587 7.40 -6.94 -25.83
CA LEU A 587 7.29 -5.47 -25.71
C LEU A 587 5.95 -4.99 -25.15
N LEU A 588 5.00 -5.88 -24.85
CA LEU A 588 3.71 -5.51 -24.28
C LEU A 588 3.82 -4.73 -22.95
N PRO A 589 4.77 -5.05 -22.03
CA PRO A 589 5.01 -4.24 -20.84
C PRO A 589 5.41 -2.78 -21.15
N ALA A 590 6.09 -2.50 -22.27
CA ALA A 590 6.42 -1.14 -22.68
C ALA A 590 5.15 -0.34 -23.05
N MET A 591 4.23 -0.97 -23.78
CA MET A 591 2.92 -0.37 -24.08
C MET A 591 2.11 -0.12 -22.81
N GLN A 592 2.14 -1.06 -21.86
CA GLN A 592 1.51 -0.89 -20.56
C GLN A 592 2.14 0.25 -19.75
N ILE A 593 3.46 0.45 -19.80
CA ILE A 593 4.13 1.61 -19.17
C ILE A 593 3.58 2.91 -19.76
N ILE A 594 3.52 3.04 -21.09
CA ILE A 594 2.99 4.23 -21.77
C ILE A 594 1.53 4.47 -21.35
N LYS A 595 0.69 3.43 -21.35
CA LYS A 595 -0.70 3.48 -20.88
C LYS A 595 -0.80 3.99 -19.44
N LEU A 596 -0.05 3.41 -18.50
CA LEU A 596 -0.08 3.81 -17.08
C LEU A 596 0.41 5.24 -16.85
N LEU A 597 1.41 5.69 -17.62
CA LEU A 597 1.89 7.08 -17.58
C LEU A 597 0.81 8.06 -18.03
N LEU A 598 0.17 7.79 -19.16
CA LEU A 598 -0.92 8.63 -19.67
C LEU A 598 -2.12 8.62 -18.71
N LEU A 599 -2.51 7.44 -18.22
CA LEU A 599 -3.60 7.30 -17.25
C LEU A 599 -3.31 8.07 -15.95
N PHE A 600 -2.07 8.11 -15.46
CA PHE A 600 -1.71 8.90 -14.28
C PHE A 600 -2.08 10.38 -14.46
N TYR A 601 -1.70 10.97 -15.60
CA TYR A 601 -1.96 12.38 -15.86
C TYR A 601 -3.44 12.64 -16.13
N VAL A 602 -4.10 11.83 -16.96
CA VAL A 602 -5.52 11.98 -17.30
C VAL A 602 -6.42 11.82 -16.07
N LYS A 603 -6.23 10.77 -15.26
CA LYS A 603 -7.02 10.56 -14.04
C LYS A 603 -6.71 11.61 -12.98
N LYS A 604 -5.47 12.10 -12.88
CA LYS A 604 -5.14 13.24 -12.01
C LYS A 604 -5.88 14.50 -12.44
N THR A 605 -5.87 14.83 -13.74
CA THR A 605 -6.58 16.03 -14.24
C THR A 605 -8.08 15.90 -14.04
N SER A 606 -8.66 14.71 -14.30
CA SER A 606 -10.08 14.49 -14.07
C SER A 606 -10.45 14.62 -12.59
N LEU A 607 -9.68 14.01 -11.68
CA LEU A 607 -9.90 14.13 -10.23
C LEU A 607 -9.91 15.60 -9.78
N MET A 608 -8.93 16.39 -10.24
CA MET A 608 -8.78 17.79 -9.84
C MET A 608 -9.90 18.68 -10.42
N ALA A 609 -10.44 18.35 -11.59
CA ALA A 609 -11.45 19.16 -12.27
C ALA A 609 -12.90 18.75 -11.93
N ASN A 610 -13.18 17.45 -11.85
CA ASN A 610 -14.52 16.89 -11.90
C ASN A 610 -15.02 16.27 -10.59
N CYS A 611 -14.13 15.81 -9.71
CA CYS A 611 -14.53 15.02 -8.54
C CYS A 611 -14.59 15.83 -7.23
N GLN A 612 -15.45 15.41 -6.30
CA GLN A 612 -15.40 15.82 -4.89
C GLN A 612 -14.56 14.81 -4.08
N ALA A 613 -14.00 15.26 -2.95
CA ALA A 613 -13.44 14.35 -1.96
C ALA A 613 -14.51 13.33 -1.50
N PRO A 614 -14.18 12.03 -1.40
CA PRO A 614 -15.14 11.00 -1.01
C PRO A 614 -15.67 11.26 0.40
N ARG A 615 -17.00 11.21 0.58
CA ARG A 615 -17.64 11.50 1.88
C ARG A 615 -17.48 10.37 2.89
N ARG A 616 -17.36 9.12 2.40
CA ARG A 616 -17.17 7.93 3.23
C ARG A 616 -15.68 7.67 3.44
N PRO A 617 -15.14 7.83 4.64
CA PRO A 617 -13.73 7.60 4.92
C PRO A 617 -13.42 6.09 4.91
N TRP A 618 -13.06 5.54 3.75
CA TRP A 618 -12.45 4.22 3.70
C TRP A 618 -11.02 4.28 4.25
N LYS A 619 -10.71 3.41 5.23
CA LYS A 619 -9.35 3.31 5.77
C LYS A 619 -8.37 2.91 4.65
N ALA A 620 -7.44 3.80 4.35
CA ALA A 620 -6.50 3.66 3.23
C ALA A 620 -5.62 2.39 3.28
N SER A 621 -5.24 1.93 4.48
CA SER A 621 -4.46 0.70 4.66
C SER A 621 -5.23 -0.54 4.19
N HIS A 622 -6.49 -0.65 4.62
CA HIS A 622 -7.38 -1.75 4.23
C HIS A 622 -7.54 -1.87 2.70
N MET A 623 -7.64 -0.73 2.01
CA MET A 623 -7.79 -0.71 0.54
C MET A 623 -6.54 -1.21 -0.19
N SER A 624 -5.36 -0.73 0.19
CA SER A 624 -4.11 -1.17 -0.45
C SER A 624 -3.93 -2.69 -0.36
N THR A 625 -4.33 -3.29 0.77
CA THR A 625 -4.28 -4.74 0.98
C THR A 625 -5.26 -5.49 0.09
N VAL A 626 -6.50 -5.01 -0.03
CA VAL A 626 -7.48 -5.60 -0.94
C VAL A 626 -6.99 -5.52 -2.38
N PHE A 627 -6.45 -4.38 -2.81
CA PHE A 627 -5.98 -4.20 -4.20
C PHE A 627 -4.81 -5.11 -4.55
N ILE A 628 -3.82 -5.23 -3.66
CA ILE A 628 -2.67 -6.13 -3.87
C ILE A 628 -3.11 -7.60 -3.82
N SER A 629 -4.06 -7.95 -2.94
CA SER A 629 -4.64 -9.29 -2.88
C SER A 629 -5.37 -9.65 -4.18
N LEU A 630 -6.22 -8.75 -4.69
CA LEU A 630 -6.90 -8.91 -5.98
C LEU A 630 -5.92 -8.94 -7.16
N LEU A 631 -4.78 -8.26 -7.07
CA LEU A 631 -3.74 -8.36 -8.08
C LEU A 631 -3.00 -9.71 -8.03
N CYS A 632 -2.78 -10.26 -6.82
CA CYS A 632 -2.01 -11.48 -6.62
C CYS A 632 -2.82 -12.75 -6.95
N PHE A 633 -4.02 -12.90 -6.40
CA PHE A 633 -4.77 -14.16 -6.46
C PHE A 633 -5.50 -14.38 -7.79
N PRO A 634 -6.52 -13.59 -8.19
CA PRO A 634 -7.22 -13.84 -9.44
C PRO A 634 -6.39 -13.46 -10.67
N SER A 635 -5.57 -12.41 -10.58
CA SER A 635 -4.86 -11.84 -11.73
C SER A 635 -3.52 -12.53 -12.02
N PHE A 636 -2.53 -12.42 -11.14
CA PHE A 636 -1.21 -12.99 -11.37
C PHE A 636 -1.22 -14.53 -11.44
N LEU A 637 -1.86 -15.20 -10.48
CA LEU A 637 -1.94 -16.67 -10.47
C LEU A 637 -2.67 -17.20 -11.72
N GLY A 638 -3.75 -16.53 -12.14
CA GLY A 638 -4.49 -16.87 -13.35
C GLY A 638 -3.61 -16.78 -14.61
N ALA A 639 -2.86 -15.68 -14.76
CA ALA A 639 -1.93 -15.51 -15.88
C ALA A 639 -0.77 -16.52 -15.84
N ALA A 640 -0.22 -16.80 -14.65
CA ALA A 640 0.83 -17.80 -14.48
C ALA A 640 0.35 -19.21 -14.86
N ILE A 641 -0.86 -19.61 -14.45
CA ILE A 641 -1.46 -20.90 -14.83
C ILE A 641 -1.61 -21.01 -16.35
N PHE A 642 -2.13 -19.95 -16.99
CA PHE A 642 -2.29 -19.90 -18.44
C PHE A 642 -0.95 -20.06 -19.17
N LEU A 643 0.09 -19.33 -18.77
CA LEU A 643 1.42 -19.43 -19.39
C LEU A 643 2.08 -20.78 -19.12
N CYS A 644 1.97 -21.32 -17.92
CA CYS A 644 2.49 -22.65 -17.60
C CYS A 644 1.82 -23.72 -18.48
N TYR A 645 0.50 -23.64 -18.69
CA TYR A 645 -0.21 -24.54 -19.59
C TYR A 645 0.26 -24.37 -21.05
N ALA A 646 0.44 -23.13 -21.52
CA ALA A 646 0.96 -22.85 -22.87
C ALA A 646 2.38 -23.40 -23.09
N VAL A 647 3.28 -23.25 -22.11
CA VAL A 647 4.68 -23.71 -22.21
C VAL A 647 4.79 -25.24 -22.14
N TRP A 648 3.94 -25.90 -21.35
CA TRP A 648 4.04 -27.33 -21.07
C TRP A 648 3.26 -28.22 -22.03
N GLN A 649 2.04 -27.80 -22.43
CA GLN A 649 1.09 -28.66 -23.13
C GLN A 649 0.83 -28.24 -24.58
N VAL A 650 1.04 -26.97 -24.93
CA VAL A 650 0.69 -26.46 -26.26
C VAL A 650 1.89 -26.59 -27.19
N LYS A 651 1.64 -27.14 -28.39
CA LYS A 651 2.66 -27.30 -29.42
C LYS A 651 2.97 -25.93 -30.07
N PRO A 652 4.24 -25.47 -30.08
CA PRO A 652 4.60 -24.24 -30.77
C PRO A 652 4.46 -24.41 -32.30
N SER A 653 4.26 -23.31 -33.01
CA SER A 653 4.16 -23.34 -34.47
C SER A 653 5.49 -23.74 -35.11
N SER A 654 5.42 -24.47 -36.23
CA SER A 654 6.59 -24.95 -36.96
C SER A 654 7.26 -23.87 -37.81
N ILE A 655 6.60 -22.74 -38.02
CA ILE A 655 6.97 -21.73 -39.01
C ILE A 655 7.73 -20.56 -38.35
N CYS A 656 7.38 -20.17 -37.13
CA CYS A 656 7.88 -18.93 -36.50
C CYS A 656 8.42 -19.13 -35.07
N GLY A 657 9.25 -18.18 -34.64
CA GLY A 657 9.69 -18.07 -33.26
C GLY A 657 10.82 -19.02 -32.84
N PRO A 658 11.24 -18.92 -31.57
CA PRO A 658 12.40 -19.64 -31.04
C PRO A 658 12.15 -21.14 -30.92
N PHE A 659 10.93 -21.62 -30.66
CA PHE A 659 10.69 -23.04 -30.36
C PHE A 659 10.21 -23.88 -31.57
N ARG A 660 10.33 -23.37 -32.80
CA ARG A 660 9.76 -23.96 -34.02
C ARG A 660 10.19 -25.40 -34.37
N THR A 661 11.27 -25.91 -33.78
CA THR A 661 11.76 -27.29 -34.01
C THR A 661 11.37 -28.27 -32.89
N LEU A 662 10.65 -27.80 -31.87
CA LEU A 662 10.35 -28.57 -30.65
C LEU A 662 8.87 -28.92 -30.58
N ASN A 663 8.53 -30.00 -29.89
CA ASN A 663 7.12 -30.39 -29.69
C ASN A 663 6.46 -29.59 -28.56
N THR A 664 7.23 -29.16 -27.56
CA THR A 664 6.80 -28.25 -26.49
C THR A 664 7.90 -27.24 -26.19
N MET A 665 7.52 -26.05 -25.70
CA MET A 665 8.51 -25.01 -25.34
C MET A 665 9.44 -25.49 -24.21
N TYR A 666 8.93 -26.33 -23.30
CA TYR A 666 9.69 -26.96 -22.23
C TYR A 666 10.84 -27.86 -22.74
N GLU A 667 10.69 -28.49 -23.90
CA GLU A 667 11.68 -29.40 -24.46
C GLU A 667 13.03 -28.71 -24.76
N ALA A 668 13.03 -27.39 -24.96
CA ALA A 668 14.26 -26.61 -25.11
C ALA A 668 15.22 -26.81 -23.92
N GLY A 669 14.70 -26.82 -22.69
CA GLY A 669 15.49 -27.05 -21.48
C GLY A 669 16.12 -28.44 -21.44
N LYS A 670 15.37 -29.47 -21.86
CA LYS A 670 15.86 -30.86 -21.94
C LYS A 670 16.97 -31.01 -22.98
N VAL A 671 16.81 -30.42 -24.17
CA VAL A 671 17.83 -30.46 -25.23
C VAL A 671 19.13 -29.80 -24.77
N TRP A 672 19.03 -28.69 -24.04
CA TRP A 672 20.19 -28.03 -23.47
C TRP A 672 20.88 -28.86 -22.38
N ALA A 673 20.12 -29.48 -21.49
CA ALA A 673 20.67 -30.36 -20.47
C ALA A 673 21.47 -31.50 -21.12
N GLY A 674 20.94 -32.13 -22.17
CA GLY A 674 21.65 -33.17 -22.92
C GLY A 674 22.93 -32.68 -23.63
N ARG A 675 22.94 -31.45 -24.17
CA ARG A 675 24.17 -30.86 -24.75
C ARG A 675 25.25 -30.58 -23.71
N LEU A 676 24.87 -30.19 -22.49
CA LEU A 676 25.84 -29.96 -21.41
C LEU A 676 26.45 -31.26 -20.89
N GLU A 677 25.70 -32.37 -20.87
CA GLU A 677 26.25 -33.69 -20.53
C GLU A 677 27.39 -34.10 -21.47
N GLN A 678 27.33 -33.68 -22.74
CA GLN A 678 28.36 -33.93 -23.75
C GLN A 678 29.56 -32.97 -23.67
N ALA A 679 29.42 -31.81 -23.03
CA ALA A 679 30.44 -30.76 -22.99
C ALA A 679 31.54 -30.95 -21.91
N GLY A 680 31.48 -32.03 -21.13
CA GLY A 680 32.56 -32.47 -20.23
C GLY A 680 32.23 -32.43 -18.72
N PRO A 681 33.09 -33.04 -17.88
CA PRO A 681 32.81 -33.27 -16.45
C PRO A 681 32.76 -32.00 -15.58
N GLY A 682 33.35 -30.88 -16.02
CA GLY A 682 33.32 -29.61 -15.28
C GLY A 682 31.95 -28.92 -15.23
N VAL A 683 31.01 -29.31 -16.10
CA VAL A 683 29.67 -28.73 -16.23
C VAL A 683 28.56 -29.75 -15.90
N SER A 684 28.95 -30.98 -15.49
CA SER A 684 28.05 -32.10 -15.18
C SER A 684 27.03 -31.81 -14.07
N TRP A 685 27.31 -30.85 -13.19
CA TRP A 685 26.39 -30.43 -12.13
C TRP A 685 25.13 -29.71 -12.66
N LEU A 686 25.20 -29.05 -13.83
CA LEU A 686 24.08 -28.28 -14.41
C LEU A 686 22.98 -29.19 -15.00
N PRO A 687 23.29 -30.22 -15.81
CA PRO A 687 22.29 -31.21 -16.23
C PRO A 687 21.74 -32.01 -15.06
N TRP A 688 22.60 -32.40 -14.11
CA TRP A 688 22.16 -33.06 -12.88
C TRP A 688 21.18 -32.17 -12.08
N LEU A 689 21.44 -30.86 -12.01
CA LEU A 689 20.55 -29.90 -11.38
C LEU A 689 19.25 -29.75 -12.17
N HIS A 690 19.27 -29.60 -13.50
CA HIS A 690 18.06 -29.53 -14.32
C HIS A 690 17.18 -30.78 -14.16
N ARG A 691 17.80 -31.97 -14.26
CA ARG A 691 17.15 -33.27 -14.07
C ARG A 691 16.57 -33.39 -12.66
N SER A 692 17.36 -33.00 -11.66
CA SER A 692 16.91 -33.06 -10.28
C SER A 692 15.82 -32.06 -9.96
N LEU A 693 15.84 -30.84 -10.54
CA LEU A 693 14.99 -29.71 -10.13
C LEU A 693 13.70 -29.60 -10.95
N VAL A 694 13.68 -30.08 -12.20
CA VAL A 694 12.56 -29.87 -13.13
C VAL A 694 11.92 -31.19 -13.59
N GLU A 695 12.69 -32.26 -13.76
CA GLU A 695 12.12 -33.58 -14.15
C GLU A 695 11.60 -34.36 -12.95
N ASN A 696 12.23 -34.23 -11.78
CA ASN A 696 11.69 -34.81 -10.56
C ASN A 696 10.52 -33.98 -10.05
N THR A 697 9.45 -34.64 -9.62
CA THR A 697 8.29 -33.99 -9.01
C THR A 697 8.61 -33.40 -7.63
N PHE A 698 9.63 -33.95 -6.96
CA PHE A 698 10.04 -33.58 -5.59
C PHE A 698 10.39 -32.08 -5.41
N PRO A 699 11.22 -31.43 -6.24
CA PRO A 699 11.50 -30.00 -6.15
C PRO A 699 10.29 -29.11 -6.40
N VAL A 700 9.38 -29.50 -7.28
CA VAL A 700 8.12 -28.77 -7.47
C VAL A 700 7.27 -28.88 -6.20
N TYR A 701 7.24 -30.05 -5.56
CA TYR A 701 6.65 -30.22 -4.22
C TYR A 701 7.42 -29.44 -3.14
N LEU A 702 8.74 -29.33 -3.23
CA LEU A 702 9.57 -28.58 -2.28
C LEU A 702 9.35 -27.07 -2.42
N VAL A 703 9.28 -26.54 -3.64
CA VAL A 703 9.01 -25.13 -3.93
C VAL A 703 7.58 -24.78 -3.57
N SER A 704 6.61 -25.64 -3.87
CA SER A 704 5.22 -25.45 -3.41
C SER A 704 5.10 -25.58 -1.90
N ALA A 705 5.83 -26.49 -1.25
CA ALA A 705 5.90 -26.60 0.20
C ALA A 705 6.61 -25.40 0.85
N LEU A 706 7.66 -24.85 0.23
CA LEU A 706 8.33 -23.61 0.64
C LEU A 706 7.39 -22.42 0.50
N LEU A 707 6.66 -22.31 -0.61
CA LEU A 707 5.63 -21.29 -0.79
C LEU A 707 4.52 -21.45 0.25
N LEU A 708 4.03 -22.66 0.51
CA LEU A 708 3.06 -22.94 1.56
C LEU A 708 3.62 -22.64 2.94
N ALA A 709 4.88 -22.96 3.21
CA ALA A 709 5.55 -22.67 4.47
C ALA A 709 5.72 -21.17 4.65
N VAL A 710 6.10 -20.42 3.61
CA VAL A 710 6.17 -18.96 3.64
C VAL A 710 4.78 -18.37 3.86
N ILE A 711 3.74 -18.85 3.17
CA ILE A 711 2.36 -18.42 3.38
C ILE A 711 1.91 -18.75 4.81
N TYR A 712 2.19 -19.95 5.30
CA TYR A 712 1.89 -20.40 6.65
C TYR A 712 2.61 -19.58 7.70
N LEU A 713 3.90 -19.31 7.53
CA LEU A 713 4.70 -18.45 8.40
C LEU A 713 4.17 -17.03 8.38
N ASN A 714 3.78 -16.48 7.23
CA ASN A 714 3.13 -15.17 7.17
C ASN A 714 1.79 -15.18 7.91
N ILE A 715 0.97 -16.22 7.74
CA ILE A 715 -0.29 -16.39 8.49
C ILE A 715 -0.01 -16.51 9.99
N GLN A 716 1.01 -17.26 10.39
CA GLN A 716 1.38 -17.45 11.79
C GLN A 716 1.97 -16.20 12.41
N VAL A 717 2.80 -15.45 11.69
CA VAL A 717 3.28 -14.14 12.12
C VAL A 717 2.09 -13.21 12.32
N VAL A 718 1.12 -13.19 11.39
CA VAL A 718 -0.11 -12.40 11.53
C VAL A 718 -0.94 -12.86 12.75
N LYS A 719 -1.07 -14.17 12.99
CA LYS A 719 -1.74 -14.72 14.18
C LYS A 719 -0.98 -14.43 15.49
N GLY A 720 0.35 -14.44 15.46
CA GLY A 720 1.20 -14.08 16.59
C GLY A 720 1.05 -12.60 16.93
N GLN A 721 1.10 -11.72 15.92
CA GLN A 721 0.82 -10.29 16.07
C GLN A 721 -0.59 -10.05 16.62
N ARG A 722 -1.62 -10.81 16.17
CA ARG A 722 -2.97 -10.78 16.78
C ARG A 722 -2.93 -11.07 18.27
N LYS A 723 -2.25 -12.14 18.67
CA LYS A 723 -2.19 -12.57 20.07
C LYS A 723 -1.45 -11.54 20.92
N VAL A 724 -0.33 -11.00 20.44
CA VAL A 724 0.42 -9.93 21.12
C VAL A 724 -0.42 -8.67 21.28
N ILE A 725 -1.15 -8.23 20.25
CA ILE A 725 -2.06 -7.08 20.36
C ILE A 725 -3.19 -7.34 21.37
N CYS A 726 -3.71 -8.57 21.42
CA CYS A 726 -4.74 -8.96 22.38
C CYS A 726 -4.21 -8.89 23.81
N LEU A 727 -3.04 -9.48 24.05
CA LEU A 727 -2.37 -9.47 25.35
C LEU A 727 -2.02 -8.04 25.79
N LEU A 728 -1.52 -7.20 24.89
CA LEU A 728 -1.24 -5.79 25.20
C LEU A 728 -2.52 -5.02 25.55
N LYS A 729 -3.64 -5.30 24.89
CA LYS A 729 -4.93 -4.68 25.24
C LYS A 729 -5.43 -5.15 26.59
N GLU A 730 -5.28 -6.43 26.89
CA GLU A 730 -5.63 -7.01 28.19
C GLU A 730 -4.75 -6.42 29.29
N GLN A 731 -3.44 -6.28 29.07
CA GLN A 731 -2.54 -5.59 29.99
C GLN A 731 -2.95 -4.14 30.23
N ILE A 732 -3.31 -3.40 29.17
CA ILE A 732 -3.80 -2.01 29.33
C ILE A 732 -5.13 -1.98 30.09
N SER A 733 -6.01 -2.96 29.87
CA SER A 733 -7.28 -3.09 30.60
C SER A 733 -7.05 -3.35 32.07
N ASN A 734 -6.19 -4.31 32.40
CA ASN A 734 -5.87 -4.69 33.77
C ASN A 734 -5.13 -3.57 34.50
N GLU A 735 -4.17 -2.90 33.84
CA GLU A 735 -3.55 -1.68 34.40
C GLU A 735 -4.57 -0.54 34.61
N GLY A 736 -5.62 -0.48 33.78
CA GLY A 736 -6.73 0.44 33.92
C GLY A 736 -7.58 0.12 35.15
N GLU A 737 -7.94 -1.16 35.35
CA GLU A 737 -8.68 -1.64 36.51
C GLU A 737 -7.87 -1.46 37.80
N ASP A 738 -6.59 -1.79 37.82
CA ASP A 738 -5.70 -1.59 38.97
C ASP A 738 -5.63 -0.11 39.37
N LYS A 739 -5.57 0.80 38.39
CA LYS A 739 -5.59 2.25 38.66
C LYS A 739 -6.93 2.70 39.23
N ILE A 740 -8.04 2.20 38.71
CA ILE A 740 -9.38 2.50 39.24
C ILE A 740 -9.49 2.01 40.68
N PHE A 741 -9.04 0.77 40.95
CA PHE A 741 -9.01 0.19 42.29
C PHE A 741 -8.13 1.02 43.25
N LEU A 742 -6.95 1.46 42.80
CA LEU A 742 -6.08 2.30 43.61
C LEU A 742 -6.74 3.64 43.94
N ILE A 743 -7.39 4.28 42.96
CA ILE A 743 -8.11 5.54 43.14
C ILE A 743 -9.28 5.39 44.11
N ASP A 744 -10.05 4.31 44.01
CA ASP A 744 -11.19 4.03 44.89
C ASP A 744 -10.74 3.83 46.35
N LYS A 745 -9.66 3.06 46.55
CA LYS A 745 -9.06 2.86 47.88
C LYS A 745 -8.53 4.16 48.48
N ILE A 746 -7.91 4.99 47.64
CA ILE A 746 -7.46 6.34 47.96
C ILE A 746 -8.65 7.22 48.40
N GLN A 747 -9.73 7.28 47.62
CA GLN A 747 -10.94 8.03 47.96
C GLN A 747 -11.54 7.57 49.29
N CYS A 748 -11.66 6.25 49.51
CA CYS A 748 -12.11 5.68 50.79
C CYS A 748 -11.29 6.16 51.99
N VAL A 749 -9.96 6.20 51.86
CA VAL A 749 -9.07 6.68 52.94
C VAL A 749 -9.26 8.19 53.16
N TYR A 750 -9.43 8.99 52.11
CA TYR A 750 -9.72 10.42 52.28
C TYR A 750 -11.06 10.64 52.97
N GLU A 751 -12.12 9.96 52.56
CA GLU A 751 -13.42 10.05 53.22
C GLU A 751 -13.36 9.67 54.70
N ARG A 752 -12.55 8.67 55.06
CA ARG A 752 -12.32 8.28 56.46
C ARG A 752 -11.57 9.37 57.23
N LYS A 753 -10.60 10.03 56.59
CA LYS A 753 -9.86 11.17 57.16
C LYS A 753 -10.74 12.42 57.29
N GLU A 754 -11.68 12.60 56.38
CA GLU A 754 -12.72 13.64 56.41
C GLU A 754 -13.67 13.39 57.59
N ARG A 755 -14.27 12.20 57.67
CA ARG A 755 -15.17 11.78 58.76
C ARG A 755 -14.51 11.83 60.13
N SER A 756 -13.26 11.40 60.25
CA SER A 756 -12.51 11.51 61.51
C SER A 756 -12.15 12.95 61.88
N ARG A 757 -11.92 13.84 60.91
CA ARG A 757 -11.79 15.28 61.19
C ARG A 757 -13.11 15.86 61.69
N ILE A 758 -14.23 15.57 61.01
CA ILE A 758 -15.57 16.03 61.40
C ILE A 758 -15.93 15.50 62.80
N GLY A 759 -15.72 14.21 63.07
CA GLY A 759 -15.97 13.59 64.37
C GLY A 759 -15.06 14.12 65.48
N ARG A 760 -13.83 14.57 65.17
CA ARG A 760 -12.95 15.22 66.15
C ARG A 760 -13.38 16.67 66.45
N THR A 761 -13.95 17.38 65.48
CA THR A 761 -14.63 18.67 65.72
C THR A 761 -15.93 18.52 66.51
N GLU A 762 -16.72 17.45 66.30
CA GLU A 762 -17.92 17.18 67.10
C GLU A 762 -17.60 16.68 68.53
N ALA A 763 -16.56 15.86 68.69
CA ALA A 763 -16.08 15.41 70.00
C ALA A 763 -15.41 16.53 70.82
N ALA A 764 -14.89 17.58 70.17
CA ALA A 764 -14.46 18.80 70.86
C ALA A 764 -15.63 19.63 71.43
N VAL A 765 -16.89 19.27 71.08
CA VAL A 765 -18.11 19.97 71.48
C VAL A 765 -18.99 19.14 72.45
N ARG A 766 -18.67 17.87 72.76
CA ARG A 766 -19.41 17.05 73.75
C ARG A 766 -18.50 16.27 74.72
N PRO A 767 -18.90 16.09 76.00
CA PRO A 767 -18.13 15.33 76.99
C PRO A 767 -18.32 13.81 76.82
N PRO A 768 -17.44 12.97 77.43
CA PRO A 768 -17.20 11.60 76.95
C PRO A 768 -18.23 10.58 77.46
N ALA A 769 -18.72 9.73 76.56
CA ALA A 769 -19.34 8.45 76.90
C ALA A 769 -19.08 7.39 75.83
N LEU A 770 -18.46 6.29 76.29
CA LEU A 770 -18.46 4.89 75.83
C LEU A 770 -18.38 4.54 74.33
N LEU A 771 -17.25 3.90 74.01
CA LEU A 771 -16.96 3.09 72.81
C LEU A 771 -17.90 1.89 72.69
N ILE A 772 -18.40 1.64 71.49
CA ILE A 772 -18.73 0.29 70.99
C ILE A 772 -18.17 0.17 69.56
N ASP A 773 -17.43 -0.91 69.35
CA ASP A 773 -16.87 -1.37 68.08
C ASP A 773 -17.96 -1.61 67.03
N ASP A 774 -17.67 -1.20 65.79
CA ASP A 774 -18.15 -1.90 64.60
C ASP A 774 -16.97 -1.97 63.61
N ALA A 775 -16.23 -3.07 63.74
CA ALA A 775 -15.42 -3.60 62.66
C ALA A 775 -16.34 -4.41 61.74
N ASP A 776 -16.06 -4.30 60.43
CA ASP A 776 -16.51 -5.17 59.34
C ASP A 776 -17.61 -4.59 58.42
N ALA A 777 -17.16 -3.85 57.40
CA ALA A 777 -17.67 -3.96 56.02
C ALA A 777 -16.79 -3.11 55.06
N CYS A 778 -15.87 -3.76 54.35
CA CYS A 778 -15.32 -3.36 53.05
C CYS A 778 -14.80 -4.61 52.33
#